data_AF-A0AAD4QJ43-F1
#
_entry.id   AF-A0AAD4QJ43-F1
#
_cell.length_a   1.000
_cell.length_b   1.000
_cell.length_c   1.000
_cell.angle_alpha   90.00
_cell.angle_beta   90.00
_cell.angle_gamma   90.00
#
_symmetry.space_group_name_H-M   'P 1'
#
loop_
_entity.id
_entity.type
_entity.pdbx_description
1 polymer ?
#
loop_
_entity_poly.entity_id
_entity_poly.type
_entity_poly.pdbx_seq_one_letter_code
_entity_poly.pdbx_strand_id
1 'polypeptide(L)'
;MSLLFKNLRVHQVFGANTDVGKTILTSALVRASAAKKNQVFYLKPVSTGPLQDADDEHVKRYAGPHRALVNAHCLYRFDEPRKEGARNVVVPTDDAFITSVASYIRKCASDPVTERSHMYVETAGGVHSPTLSGTTQLDSYRPLFLPTILVGDSRLGGISSTISAYESLSLRGYIVDSVLLFQDEYYRNWEYLEPYFAERGVKVSTVDPPPPREADPGRNFIVTEEYYNKITSEHNTGGLLNVIELLDERHEGRIKELHSMPQRTLNTVWWPFVQHGLIKHEGDPSSPSAASSVSLLESQFDGSASWWTQTLGHAHPALTLAAARAAGRYGHVMYPQATYAPALRLAERLVHEGPGKGWASRAFISDNGSTGMEIALKMALRVASKKFGFAPQEQKKLGVLGLKGSYHGDTIGAMDACEEGVYSCEWHEAKGYWFEPPSIGIKNGRAFIEVPSAIAPERVEGQPLSWIYNVSARLGTSLATAYRKHIDMALRKWRIMVPLFTGLWRLGLRSAAPLLGAYPDVSVYAKILTGGMAPLAVTLASDDVFRAFEGTSKTEALLHGHSYTAYAIGCEIANETLDQLEGLARGDSWKAAQVAWKAERGEKEMEKETVVDGDRAVWSLWSPQFVDALSKLGIIDQVMSLGTVLAFKVTDNDAGALFRFASPFFVL
;
A
#
# COMPACT_ATOMS: atom_id res chain seq x y z
N MET A 1 -1.97 -3.86 -12.08
CA MET A 1 -2.83 -4.07 -13.26
C MET A 1 -3.91 -5.10 -12.91
N SER A 2 -5.00 -4.71 -12.26
CA SER A 2 -6.11 -5.65 -12.04
C SER A 2 -6.86 -5.88 -13.35
N LEU A 3 -7.26 -7.12 -13.64
CA LEU A 3 -7.91 -7.48 -14.90
C LEU A 3 -9.27 -8.15 -14.66
N LEU A 4 -10.31 -7.64 -15.31
CA LEU A 4 -11.64 -8.24 -15.35
C LEU A 4 -12.31 -7.83 -16.66
N PHE A 5 -12.87 -8.76 -17.42
CA PHE A 5 -13.51 -8.47 -18.71
C PHE A 5 -14.94 -9.00 -18.71
N LYS A 6 -15.82 -8.44 -19.55
CA LYS A 6 -17.20 -8.96 -19.69
C LYS A 6 -17.26 -10.25 -20.50
N ASN A 7 -16.42 -10.34 -21.54
CA ASN A 7 -16.41 -11.43 -22.52
C ASN A 7 -15.33 -12.49 -22.26
N LEU A 8 -14.36 -12.23 -21.37
CA LEU A 8 -13.26 -13.15 -21.07
C LEU A 8 -13.21 -13.48 -19.58
N ARG A 9 -13.54 -14.74 -19.25
CA ARG A 9 -13.36 -15.30 -17.91
C ARG A 9 -11.92 -15.80 -17.76
N VAL A 10 -11.14 -15.16 -16.90
CA VAL A 10 -9.73 -15.52 -16.64
C VAL A 10 -9.59 -16.15 -15.26
N HIS A 11 -8.93 -17.30 -15.20
CA HIS A 11 -8.57 -18.00 -13.96
C HIS A 11 -7.08 -18.30 -13.90
N GLN A 12 -6.44 -17.90 -12.81
CA GLN A 12 -5.08 -18.32 -12.50
C GLN A 12 -5.10 -19.68 -11.80
N VAL A 13 -4.27 -20.62 -12.25
CA VAL A 13 -4.21 -21.97 -11.67
C VAL A 13 -2.93 -22.14 -10.87
N PHE A 14 -3.08 -22.25 -9.55
CA PHE A 14 -2.01 -22.56 -8.61
C PHE A 14 -2.04 -24.03 -8.20
N GLY A 15 -0.89 -24.57 -7.80
CA GLY A 15 -0.79 -25.89 -7.18
C GLY A 15 -0.35 -25.76 -5.73
N ALA A 16 -0.89 -26.60 -4.86
CA ALA A 16 -0.43 -26.71 -3.49
C ALA A 16 1.06 -27.10 -3.43
N ASN A 17 1.51 -27.91 -4.39
CA ASN A 17 2.91 -28.28 -4.57
C ASN A 17 3.24 -28.58 -6.05
N THR A 18 4.46 -29.00 -6.33
CA THR A 18 4.83 -29.69 -7.58
C THR A 18 4.18 -31.08 -7.64
N ASP A 19 3.92 -31.57 -8.85
CA ASP A 19 3.34 -32.89 -9.14
C ASP A 19 1.96 -33.18 -8.53
N VAL A 20 1.20 -32.15 -8.20
CA VAL A 20 -0.23 -32.27 -7.81
C VAL A 20 -1.18 -32.42 -9.00
N GLY A 21 -0.66 -32.48 -10.24
CA GLY A 21 -1.48 -32.64 -11.45
C GLY A 21 -2.01 -31.37 -12.07
N LYS A 22 -1.39 -30.21 -11.84
CA LYS A 22 -1.82 -28.91 -12.39
C LYS A 22 -2.11 -28.97 -13.89
N THR A 23 -1.16 -29.43 -14.69
CA THR A 23 -1.30 -29.49 -16.16
C THR A 23 -2.41 -30.42 -16.59
N ILE A 24 -2.57 -31.55 -15.90
CA ILE A 24 -3.60 -32.54 -16.21
C ILE A 24 -5.00 -31.97 -15.94
N LEU A 25 -5.20 -31.38 -14.77
CA LEU A 25 -6.49 -30.78 -14.38
C LEU A 25 -6.80 -29.52 -15.19
N THR A 26 -5.79 -28.70 -15.51
CA THR A 26 -5.98 -27.52 -16.36
C THR A 26 -6.34 -27.92 -17.80
N SER A 27 -5.72 -28.97 -18.34
CA SER A 27 -6.11 -29.53 -19.66
C SER A 27 -7.56 -30.04 -19.65
N ALA A 28 -7.98 -30.66 -18.56
CA ALA A 28 -9.36 -31.12 -18.41
C ALA A 28 -10.35 -29.94 -18.34
N LEU A 29 -10.02 -28.85 -17.63
CA LEU A 29 -10.80 -27.61 -17.61
C LEU A 29 -10.87 -26.94 -18.99
N VAL A 30 -9.76 -26.92 -19.73
CA VAL A 30 -9.70 -26.39 -21.10
C VAL A 30 -10.65 -27.17 -22.01
N ARG A 31 -10.57 -28.50 -21.97
CA ARG A 31 -11.40 -29.38 -22.78
C ARG A 31 -12.88 -29.30 -22.41
N ALA A 32 -13.21 -29.29 -21.12
CA ALA A 32 -14.58 -29.09 -20.63
C ALA A 32 -15.16 -27.72 -21.03
N SER A 33 -14.33 -26.66 -21.02
CA SER A 33 -14.73 -25.33 -21.49
C SER A 33 -15.00 -25.30 -23.00
N ALA A 34 -14.15 -25.97 -23.78
CA ALA A 34 -14.28 -26.04 -25.24
C ALA A 34 -15.49 -26.89 -25.67
N ALA A 35 -15.87 -27.93 -24.90
CA ALA A 35 -17.09 -28.69 -25.11
C ALA A 35 -18.35 -27.82 -25.01
N LYS A 36 -18.35 -26.80 -24.12
CA LYS A 36 -19.41 -25.77 -24.06
C LYS A 36 -19.37 -24.77 -25.24
N LYS A 37 -18.59 -25.03 -26.29
CA LYS A 37 -18.44 -24.20 -27.51
C LYS A 37 -17.86 -22.79 -27.26
N ASN A 38 -17.18 -22.60 -26.14
CA ASN A 38 -16.45 -21.35 -25.88
C ASN A 38 -15.07 -21.42 -26.54
N GLN A 39 -14.55 -20.27 -26.99
CA GLN A 39 -13.13 -20.17 -27.27
C GLN A 39 -12.36 -20.25 -25.95
N VAL A 40 -11.27 -21.02 -25.94
CA VAL A 40 -10.48 -21.27 -24.74
C VAL A 40 -9.02 -20.93 -25.00
N PHE A 41 -8.49 -20.05 -24.16
CA PHE A 41 -7.08 -19.70 -24.14
C PHE A 41 -6.39 -20.41 -22.98
N TYR A 42 -5.24 -21.01 -23.26
CA TYR A 42 -4.34 -21.52 -22.25
C TYR A 42 -3.04 -20.72 -22.30
N LEU A 43 -2.62 -20.21 -21.16
CA LEU A 43 -1.37 -19.48 -21.01
C LEU A 43 -0.49 -20.18 -19.98
N LYS A 44 0.71 -20.57 -20.40
CA LYS A 44 1.80 -20.95 -19.52
C LYS A 44 2.84 -19.81 -19.50
N PRO A 45 2.81 -18.90 -18.51
CA PRO A 45 3.74 -17.78 -18.51
C PRO A 45 5.21 -18.22 -18.50
N VAL A 46 5.55 -19.26 -17.73
CA VAL A 46 6.90 -19.82 -17.67
C VAL A 46 6.83 -21.34 -17.76
N SER A 47 7.64 -21.92 -18.65
CA SER A 47 7.87 -23.35 -18.74
C SER A 47 9.38 -23.64 -18.72
N THR A 48 9.76 -24.71 -18.02
CA THR A 48 11.15 -25.17 -17.91
C THR A 48 11.22 -26.66 -18.26
N GLY A 49 12.27 -27.07 -18.97
CA GLY A 49 12.49 -28.47 -19.34
C GLY A 49 12.25 -28.75 -20.83
N PRO A 50 12.37 -30.02 -21.26
CA PRO A 50 12.33 -30.39 -22.66
C PRO A 50 10.95 -30.16 -23.30
N LEU A 51 10.93 -29.78 -24.58
CA LEU A 51 9.71 -29.43 -25.35
C LEU A 51 8.63 -30.50 -25.32
N GLN A 52 9.02 -31.78 -25.27
CA GLN A 52 8.08 -32.91 -25.25
C GLN A 52 7.22 -32.97 -23.97
N ASP A 53 7.74 -32.40 -22.87
CA ASP A 53 7.09 -32.30 -21.57
C ASP A 53 6.53 -30.87 -21.33
N ALA A 54 6.53 -30.00 -22.35
CA ALA A 54 6.00 -28.65 -22.25
C ALA A 54 4.48 -28.65 -22.05
N ASP A 55 4.02 -27.93 -21.03
CA ASP A 55 2.62 -27.92 -20.61
C ASP A 55 1.67 -27.42 -21.72
N ASP A 56 2.07 -26.40 -22.49
CA ASP A 56 1.27 -25.88 -23.60
C ASP A 56 1.16 -26.87 -24.76
N GLU A 57 2.19 -27.67 -25.02
CA GLU A 57 2.15 -28.74 -26.03
C GLU A 57 1.30 -29.92 -25.55
N HIS A 58 1.31 -30.24 -24.24
CA HIS A 58 0.40 -31.22 -23.65
C HIS A 58 -1.06 -30.80 -23.83
N VAL A 59 -1.39 -29.54 -23.52
CA VAL A 59 -2.76 -29.00 -23.71
C VAL A 59 -3.20 -29.07 -25.18
N LYS A 60 -2.33 -28.70 -26.14
CA LYS A 60 -2.64 -28.83 -27.58
C LYS A 60 -2.88 -30.27 -27.99
N ARG A 61 -2.03 -31.19 -27.53
CA ARG A 61 -2.08 -32.61 -27.86
C ARG A 61 -3.40 -33.25 -27.43
N TYR A 62 -3.91 -32.88 -26.25
CA TYR A 62 -5.10 -33.47 -25.65
C TYR A 62 -6.35 -32.56 -25.65
N ALA A 63 -6.38 -31.57 -26.56
CA ALA A 63 -7.51 -30.65 -26.72
C ALA A 63 -8.80 -31.33 -27.21
N GLY A 64 -8.72 -32.58 -27.67
CA GLY A 64 -9.88 -33.40 -28.03
C GLY A 64 -10.62 -32.93 -29.29
N PRO A 65 -11.92 -33.28 -29.41
CA PRO A 65 -12.73 -32.97 -30.60
C PRO A 65 -12.86 -31.48 -30.90
N HIS A 66 -12.79 -30.63 -29.87
CA HIS A 66 -12.97 -29.18 -29.96
C HIS A 66 -11.65 -28.42 -30.09
N ARG A 67 -10.56 -29.07 -30.51
CA ARG A 67 -9.22 -28.47 -30.64
C ARG A 67 -9.15 -27.16 -31.43
N ALA A 68 -10.08 -26.93 -32.37
CA ALA A 68 -10.16 -25.70 -33.15
C ALA A 68 -10.50 -24.46 -32.29
N LEU A 69 -11.10 -24.66 -31.11
CA LEU A 69 -11.46 -23.61 -30.15
C LEU A 69 -10.37 -23.38 -29.09
N VAL A 70 -9.27 -24.13 -29.13
CA VAL A 70 -8.24 -24.11 -28.08
C VAL A 70 -6.96 -23.42 -28.59
N ASN A 71 -6.58 -22.33 -27.93
CA ASN A 71 -5.35 -21.58 -28.18
C ASN A 71 -4.41 -21.67 -26.98
N ALA A 72 -3.38 -22.51 -27.07
CA ALA A 72 -2.36 -22.66 -26.02
C ALA A 72 -1.05 -21.95 -26.37
N HIS A 73 -0.50 -21.19 -25.42
CA HIS A 73 0.68 -20.37 -25.63
C HIS A 73 1.60 -20.37 -24.39
N CYS A 74 2.92 -20.33 -24.63
CA CYS A 74 3.93 -20.15 -23.60
C CYS A 74 4.70 -18.83 -23.83
N LEU A 75 4.85 -17.98 -22.80
CA LEU A 75 5.53 -16.69 -22.95
C LEU A 75 7.05 -16.81 -22.85
N TYR A 76 7.54 -17.51 -21.82
CA TYR A 76 8.95 -17.69 -21.55
C TYR A 76 9.25 -19.18 -21.40
N ARG A 77 10.18 -19.68 -22.21
CA ARG A 77 10.59 -21.09 -22.24
C ARG A 77 12.09 -21.19 -21.98
N PHE A 78 12.49 -22.11 -21.11
CA PHE A 78 13.88 -22.37 -20.76
C PHE A 78 14.18 -23.86 -20.78
N ASP A 79 15.36 -24.24 -21.27
CA ASP A 79 15.72 -25.66 -21.46
C ASP A 79 15.96 -26.41 -20.13
N GLU A 80 16.42 -25.71 -19.08
CA GLU A 80 16.68 -26.30 -17.76
C GLU A 80 15.95 -25.55 -16.62
N PRO A 81 15.49 -26.25 -15.56
CA PRO A 81 15.07 -25.62 -14.31
C PRO A 81 16.27 -24.91 -13.68
N ARG A 82 16.23 -23.58 -13.56
CA ARG A 82 17.39 -22.79 -13.15
C ARG A 82 17.83 -23.12 -11.72
N LYS A 83 19.10 -23.50 -11.55
CA LYS A 83 19.87 -23.27 -10.31
C LYS A 83 20.53 -21.88 -10.41
N GLU A 84 20.60 -21.14 -9.31
CA GLU A 84 21.30 -19.85 -9.27
C GLU A 84 22.70 -19.97 -9.92
N GLY A 85 23.01 -19.11 -10.90
CA GLY A 85 24.36 -19.03 -11.52
C GLY A 85 24.50 -19.35 -13.02
N ALA A 86 23.45 -19.75 -13.75
CA ALA A 86 23.55 -19.93 -15.21
C ALA A 86 23.73 -18.58 -15.94
N ARG A 87 24.80 -18.44 -16.75
CA ARG A 87 25.43 -17.16 -17.12
C ARG A 87 24.97 -16.44 -18.41
N ASN A 88 24.04 -16.95 -19.23
CA ASN A 88 23.78 -16.35 -20.55
C ASN A 88 22.29 -16.15 -20.93
N VAL A 89 21.34 -16.14 -19.99
CA VAL A 89 19.92 -15.96 -20.30
C VAL A 89 19.40 -14.65 -19.69
N VAL A 90 18.84 -13.77 -20.54
CA VAL A 90 18.21 -12.52 -20.10
C VAL A 90 16.89 -12.87 -19.40
N VAL A 91 16.87 -12.73 -18.09
CA VAL A 91 15.69 -12.98 -17.26
C VAL A 91 14.87 -11.69 -17.15
N PRO A 92 13.56 -11.71 -17.43
CA PRO A 92 12.70 -10.54 -17.23
C PRO A 92 12.62 -10.19 -15.74
N THR A 93 12.54 -8.89 -15.43
CA THR A 93 12.11 -8.43 -14.11
C THR A 93 10.66 -8.83 -13.87
N ASP A 94 10.21 -8.84 -12.61
CA ASP A 94 8.81 -9.13 -12.29
C ASP A 94 7.84 -8.20 -13.00
N ASP A 95 8.15 -6.90 -13.08
CA ASP A 95 7.31 -5.93 -13.78
C ASP A 95 7.20 -6.24 -15.28
N ALA A 96 8.32 -6.57 -15.93
CA ALA A 96 8.33 -6.94 -17.35
C ALA A 96 7.57 -8.26 -17.59
N PHE A 97 7.78 -9.22 -16.70
CA PHE A 97 7.11 -10.52 -16.73
C PHE A 97 5.58 -10.36 -16.63
N ILE A 98 5.11 -9.65 -15.62
CA ILE A 98 3.67 -9.44 -15.37
C ILE A 98 3.03 -8.55 -16.43
N THR A 99 3.76 -7.56 -16.93
CA THR A 99 3.28 -6.73 -18.06
C THR A 99 3.06 -7.56 -19.31
N SER A 100 3.92 -8.55 -19.56
CA SER A 100 3.79 -9.47 -20.70
C SER A 100 2.58 -10.39 -20.55
N VAL A 101 2.36 -10.94 -19.35
CA VAL A 101 1.15 -11.72 -19.02
C VAL A 101 -0.11 -10.88 -19.20
N ALA A 102 -0.16 -9.68 -18.61
CA ALA A 102 -1.31 -8.78 -18.72
C ALA A 102 -1.60 -8.37 -20.17
N SER A 103 -0.56 -8.09 -20.96
CA SER A 103 -0.70 -7.73 -22.37
C SER A 103 -1.25 -8.87 -23.21
N TYR A 104 -0.81 -10.11 -22.96
CA TYR A 104 -1.35 -11.28 -23.63
C TYR A 104 -2.84 -11.50 -23.28
N ILE A 105 -3.20 -11.38 -21.99
CA ILE A 105 -4.61 -11.49 -21.55
C ILE A 105 -5.47 -10.44 -22.28
N ARG A 106 -5.03 -9.16 -22.33
CA ARG A 106 -5.75 -8.09 -23.05
C ARG A 106 -5.90 -8.39 -24.53
N LYS A 107 -4.85 -8.91 -25.18
CA LYS A 107 -4.90 -9.32 -26.58
C LYS A 107 -5.99 -10.38 -26.80
N CYS A 108 -6.05 -11.41 -25.95
CA CYS A 108 -7.10 -12.43 -26.02
C CYS A 108 -8.51 -11.85 -25.75
N ALA A 109 -8.65 -10.93 -24.80
CA ALA A 109 -9.94 -10.27 -24.52
C ALA A 109 -10.43 -9.40 -25.69
N SER A 110 -9.51 -8.91 -26.53
CA SER A 110 -9.82 -8.12 -27.71
C SER A 110 -10.16 -8.92 -28.97
N ASP A 111 -10.17 -10.25 -28.88
CA ASP A 111 -10.52 -11.12 -30.01
C ASP A 111 -12.01 -10.95 -30.37
N PRO A 112 -12.36 -10.44 -31.57
CA PRO A 112 -13.74 -10.11 -31.96
C PRO A 112 -14.60 -11.36 -32.21
N VAL A 113 -14.04 -12.57 -32.12
CA VAL A 113 -14.67 -13.81 -32.59
C VAL A 113 -15.68 -14.40 -31.60
N THR A 114 -15.74 -13.98 -30.33
CA THR A 114 -16.63 -14.61 -29.34
C THR A 114 -17.38 -13.66 -28.41
N GLU A 115 -18.66 -13.97 -28.16
CA GLU A 115 -19.45 -13.39 -27.07
C GLU A 115 -18.92 -13.80 -25.68
N ARG A 116 -18.40 -15.03 -25.54
CA ARG A 116 -17.85 -15.58 -24.30
C ARG A 116 -16.61 -16.44 -24.58
N SER A 117 -15.54 -16.16 -23.84
CA SER A 117 -14.25 -16.87 -23.90
C SER A 117 -13.76 -17.22 -22.50
N HIS A 118 -13.03 -18.32 -22.37
CA HIS A 118 -12.38 -18.73 -21.13
C HIS A 118 -10.86 -18.67 -21.27
N MET A 119 -10.16 -18.34 -20.19
CA MET A 119 -8.71 -18.38 -20.13
C MET A 119 -8.22 -19.00 -18.83
N TYR A 120 -7.23 -19.89 -18.95
CA TYR A 120 -6.50 -20.47 -17.83
C TYR A 120 -5.04 -20.06 -17.88
N VAL A 121 -4.58 -19.37 -16.83
CA VAL A 121 -3.18 -18.95 -16.65
C VAL A 121 -2.52 -19.88 -15.65
N GLU A 122 -1.77 -20.85 -16.14
CA GLU A 122 -1.18 -21.89 -15.29
C GLU A 122 0.18 -21.47 -14.74
N THR A 123 0.33 -21.51 -13.41
CA THR A 123 1.61 -21.21 -12.74
C THR A 123 2.60 -22.38 -12.82
N ALA A 124 3.84 -22.17 -12.40
CA ALA A 124 4.88 -23.21 -12.40
C ALA A 124 5.18 -23.68 -10.96
N GLY A 125 5.25 -24.98 -10.68
CA GLY A 125 5.51 -25.45 -9.31
C GLY A 125 4.38 -25.14 -8.30
N GLY A 126 4.73 -24.90 -7.03
CA GLY A 126 3.78 -24.58 -5.95
C GLY A 126 3.61 -23.06 -5.75
N VAL A 127 2.69 -22.67 -4.85
CA VAL A 127 2.37 -21.25 -4.59
C VAL A 127 3.61 -20.38 -4.28
N HIS A 128 4.53 -20.87 -3.45
CA HIS A 128 5.77 -20.15 -3.08
C HIS A 128 6.98 -20.52 -3.94
N SER A 129 6.80 -21.27 -5.03
CA SER A 129 7.93 -21.51 -5.94
C SER A 129 8.49 -20.17 -6.45
N PRO A 130 9.82 -20.03 -6.51
CA PRO A 130 10.43 -18.79 -6.95
C PRO A 130 10.17 -18.56 -8.44
N THR A 131 9.97 -17.30 -8.80
CA THR A 131 9.99 -16.84 -10.18
C THR A 131 11.41 -16.84 -10.74
N LEU A 132 11.56 -16.48 -12.00
CA LEU A 132 12.87 -16.33 -12.65
C LEU A 132 13.75 -15.27 -11.96
N SER A 133 13.13 -14.25 -11.36
CA SER A 133 13.80 -13.15 -10.65
C SER A 133 14.14 -13.49 -9.19
N GLY A 134 13.60 -14.58 -8.66
CA GLY A 134 13.78 -15.04 -7.28
C GLY A 134 12.68 -14.64 -6.30
N THR A 135 11.72 -13.80 -6.70
CA THR A 135 10.53 -13.51 -5.89
C THR A 135 9.58 -14.71 -5.82
N THR A 136 8.69 -14.75 -4.82
CA THR A 136 7.66 -15.81 -4.82
C THR A 136 6.64 -15.55 -5.91
N GLN A 137 6.11 -16.61 -6.54
CA GLN A 137 5.04 -16.44 -7.54
C GLN A 137 3.80 -15.74 -6.97
N LEU A 138 3.45 -16.03 -5.72
CA LEU A 138 2.33 -15.36 -5.06
C LEU A 138 2.51 -13.84 -5.00
N ASP A 139 3.72 -13.34 -4.81
CA ASP A 139 3.99 -11.91 -4.78
C ASP A 139 4.07 -11.35 -6.22
N SER A 140 4.73 -12.08 -7.14
CA SER A 140 4.90 -11.62 -8.51
C SER A 140 3.57 -11.50 -9.26
N TYR A 141 2.66 -12.47 -9.15
CA TYR A 141 1.39 -12.44 -9.88
C TYR A 141 0.34 -11.54 -9.23
N ARG A 142 0.57 -11.09 -8.00
CA ARG A 142 -0.40 -10.30 -7.23
C ARG A 142 -0.92 -9.05 -7.95
N PRO A 143 -0.12 -8.31 -8.73
CA PRO A 143 -0.60 -7.13 -9.44
C PRO A 143 -1.67 -7.41 -10.51
N LEU A 144 -1.82 -8.66 -10.97
CA LEU A 144 -2.87 -9.07 -11.93
C LEU A 144 -4.26 -9.22 -11.28
N PHE A 145 -4.27 -9.59 -9.99
CA PHE A 145 -5.46 -9.81 -9.17
C PHE A 145 -6.52 -10.72 -9.83
N LEU A 146 -6.06 -11.83 -10.42
CA LEU A 146 -6.92 -12.78 -11.10
C LEU A 146 -7.63 -13.72 -10.09
N PRO A 147 -8.91 -14.05 -10.33
CA PRO A 147 -9.56 -15.17 -9.65
C PRO A 147 -8.76 -16.46 -9.80
N THR A 148 -8.73 -17.28 -8.76
CA THR A 148 -7.79 -18.39 -8.64
C THR A 148 -8.50 -19.74 -8.49
N ILE A 149 -7.94 -20.76 -9.14
CA ILE A 149 -8.22 -22.17 -8.88
C ILE A 149 -6.99 -22.76 -8.19
N LEU A 150 -7.20 -23.45 -7.07
CA LEU A 150 -6.13 -24.14 -6.36
C LEU A 150 -6.21 -25.65 -6.64
N VAL A 151 -5.12 -26.22 -7.15
CA VAL A 151 -4.96 -27.66 -7.29
C VAL A 151 -4.36 -28.21 -6.00
N GLY A 152 -5.17 -28.92 -5.21
CA GLY A 152 -4.79 -29.59 -3.97
C GLY A 152 -3.99 -30.87 -4.18
N ASP A 153 -3.43 -31.39 -3.11
CA ASP A 153 -2.62 -32.61 -3.11
C ASP A 153 -3.44 -33.79 -2.55
N SER A 154 -3.57 -34.86 -3.34
CA SER A 154 -4.32 -36.06 -2.97
C SER A 154 -3.50 -37.08 -2.17
N ARG A 155 -2.17 -36.88 -2.06
CA ARG A 155 -1.24 -37.82 -1.41
C ARG A 155 -1.23 -37.63 0.12
N LEU A 156 -0.47 -38.48 0.82
CA LEU A 156 -0.21 -38.33 2.25
C LEU A 156 0.36 -36.93 2.58
N GLY A 157 -0.18 -36.27 3.60
CA GLY A 157 0.15 -34.89 3.96
C GLY A 157 -0.54 -33.84 3.09
N GLY A 158 -1.30 -34.25 2.08
CA GLY A 158 -1.92 -33.37 1.09
C GLY A 158 -3.03 -32.47 1.64
N ILE A 159 -3.71 -32.88 2.71
CA ILE A 159 -4.64 -32.02 3.44
C ILE A 159 -3.92 -30.76 3.94
N SER A 160 -2.81 -30.97 4.66
CA SER A 160 -2.05 -29.86 5.24
C SER A 160 -1.43 -28.97 4.16
N SER A 161 -0.82 -29.55 3.12
CA SER A 161 -0.22 -28.75 2.06
C SER A 161 -1.26 -27.92 1.30
N THR A 162 -2.45 -28.47 1.05
CA THR A 162 -3.55 -27.76 0.38
C THR A 162 -4.05 -26.59 1.24
N ILE A 163 -4.25 -26.80 2.54
CA ILE A 163 -4.68 -25.74 3.47
C ILE A 163 -3.62 -24.64 3.57
N SER A 164 -2.35 -24.99 3.75
CA SER A 164 -1.27 -23.99 3.85
C SER A 164 -1.09 -23.19 2.55
N ALA A 165 -1.29 -23.82 1.39
CA ALA A 165 -1.28 -23.12 0.11
C ALA A 165 -2.46 -22.14 -0.03
N TYR A 166 -3.66 -22.57 0.39
CA TYR A 166 -4.84 -21.72 0.43
C TYR A 166 -4.65 -20.52 1.37
N GLU A 167 -4.16 -20.74 2.59
CA GLU A 167 -3.90 -19.66 3.55
C GLU A 167 -2.86 -18.66 3.01
N SER A 168 -1.84 -19.16 2.30
CA SER A 168 -0.83 -18.32 1.66
C SER A 168 -1.42 -17.43 0.55
N LEU A 169 -2.37 -17.95 -0.22
CA LEU A 169 -3.16 -17.21 -1.22
C LEU A 169 -4.04 -16.16 -0.53
N SER A 170 -4.79 -16.56 0.51
CA SER A 170 -5.69 -15.67 1.26
C SER A 170 -4.94 -14.52 1.93
N LEU A 171 -3.77 -14.78 2.52
CA LEU A 171 -2.92 -13.76 3.15
C LEU A 171 -2.41 -12.70 2.16
N ARG A 172 -2.47 -12.96 0.86
CA ARG A 172 -2.15 -11.98 -0.19
C ARG A 172 -3.39 -11.43 -0.88
N GLY A 173 -4.58 -11.79 -0.41
CA GLY A 173 -5.85 -11.30 -0.93
C GLY A 173 -6.31 -11.96 -2.23
N TYR A 174 -5.74 -13.11 -2.62
CA TYR A 174 -6.27 -13.87 -3.75
C TYR A 174 -7.68 -14.38 -3.47
N ILE A 175 -8.52 -14.41 -4.50
CA ILE A 175 -9.87 -14.97 -4.45
C ILE A 175 -9.80 -16.38 -5.02
N VAL A 176 -9.94 -17.40 -4.17
CA VAL A 176 -9.96 -18.81 -4.59
C VAL A 176 -11.41 -19.21 -4.86
N ASP A 177 -11.76 -19.45 -6.12
CA ASP A 177 -13.12 -19.82 -6.51
C ASP A 177 -13.42 -21.30 -6.29
N SER A 178 -12.40 -22.15 -6.45
CA SER A 178 -12.54 -23.60 -6.37
C SER A 178 -11.20 -24.26 -6.04
N VAL A 179 -11.30 -25.40 -5.35
CA VAL A 179 -10.19 -26.32 -5.11
C VAL A 179 -10.44 -27.58 -5.92
N LEU A 180 -9.46 -28.00 -6.72
CA LEU A 180 -9.50 -29.23 -7.51
C LEU A 180 -8.46 -30.22 -6.99
N LEU A 181 -8.79 -31.50 -6.92
CA LEU A 181 -7.82 -32.55 -6.58
C LEU A 181 -8.23 -33.89 -7.20
N PHE A 182 -7.27 -34.79 -7.35
CA PHE A 182 -7.59 -36.15 -7.75
C PHE A 182 -8.22 -36.95 -6.60
N GLN A 183 -9.10 -37.88 -6.97
CA GLN A 183 -9.55 -38.93 -6.07
C GLN A 183 -8.41 -39.94 -5.85
N ASP A 184 -8.19 -40.24 -4.59
CA ASP A 184 -7.25 -41.23 -4.06
C ASP A 184 -8.01 -42.05 -3.02
N GLU A 185 -8.52 -43.21 -3.43
CA GLU A 185 -9.36 -44.08 -2.60
C GLU A 185 -8.67 -44.55 -1.30
N TYR A 186 -7.33 -44.45 -1.23
CA TYR A 186 -6.60 -44.81 -0.03
C TYR A 186 -6.57 -43.65 0.98
N TYR A 187 -6.16 -42.44 0.56
CA TYR A 187 -6.00 -41.31 1.47
C TYR A 187 -7.29 -40.52 1.71
N ARG A 188 -8.19 -40.46 0.72
CA ARG A 188 -9.51 -39.83 0.84
C ARG A 188 -9.47 -38.37 1.31
N ASN A 189 -8.42 -37.63 0.95
CA ASN A 189 -8.19 -36.25 1.39
C ASN A 189 -9.37 -35.31 1.11
N TRP A 190 -10.13 -35.53 0.03
CA TRP A 190 -11.28 -34.68 -0.32
C TRP A 190 -12.39 -34.72 0.72
N GLU A 191 -12.58 -35.84 1.43
CA GLU A 191 -13.64 -35.97 2.43
C GLU A 191 -13.44 -35.05 3.62
N TYR A 192 -12.18 -34.75 3.94
CA TYR A 192 -11.84 -33.74 4.93
C TYR A 192 -11.88 -32.33 4.35
N LEU A 193 -11.31 -32.14 3.15
CA LEU A 193 -11.18 -30.82 2.53
C LEU A 193 -12.52 -30.22 2.12
N GLU A 194 -13.49 -31.03 1.69
CA GLU A 194 -14.81 -30.57 1.23
C GLU A 194 -15.57 -29.78 2.32
N PRO A 195 -15.86 -30.33 3.52
CA PRO A 195 -16.50 -29.55 4.58
C PRO A 195 -15.62 -28.38 5.06
N TYR A 196 -14.30 -28.56 5.13
CA TYR A 196 -13.36 -27.50 5.54
C TYR A 196 -13.48 -26.25 4.65
N PHE A 197 -13.53 -26.45 3.33
CA PHE A 197 -13.62 -25.36 2.36
C PHE A 197 -15.05 -24.85 2.17
N ALA A 198 -16.07 -25.70 2.37
CA ALA A 198 -17.46 -25.28 2.32
C ALA A 198 -17.78 -24.19 3.35
N GLU A 199 -17.26 -24.29 4.58
CA GLU A 199 -17.37 -23.26 5.62
C GLU A 199 -16.76 -21.91 5.20
N ARG A 200 -15.81 -21.94 4.26
CA ARG A 200 -15.12 -20.76 3.70
C ARG A 200 -15.72 -20.31 2.37
N GLY A 201 -16.84 -20.91 1.95
CA GLY A 201 -17.53 -20.59 0.70
C GLY A 201 -16.79 -21.03 -0.57
N VAL A 202 -15.84 -21.96 -0.46
CA VAL A 202 -15.03 -22.49 -1.57
C VAL A 202 -15.46 -23.92 -1.87
N LYS A 203 -15.74 -24.23 -3.13
CA LYS A 203 -16.15 -25.59 -3.53
C LYS A 203 -14.93 -26.45 -3.84
N VAL A 204 -14.87 -27.61 -3.21
CA VAL A 204 -13.94 -28.68 -3.58
C VAL A 204 -14.59 -29.53 -4.67
N SER A 205 -13.83 -29.88 -5.71
CA SER A 205 -14.29 -30.79 -6.73
C SER A 205 -13.20 -31.78 -7.07
N THR A 206 -13.59 -33.04 -7.21
CA THR A 206 -12.66 -34.14 -7.40
C THR A 206 -12.80 -34.76 -8.78
N VAL A 207 -11.71 -35.33 -9.27
CA VAL A 207 -11.64 -36.02 -10.56
C VAL A 207 -10.89 -37.34 -10.36
N ASP A 208 -11.28 -38.40 -11.05
CA ASP A 208 -10.50 -39.64 -11.08
C ASP A 208 -9.02 -39.36 -11.41
N PRO A 209 -8.06 -40.09 -10.84
CA PRO A 209 -6.65 -39.89 -11.17
C PRO A 209 -6.36 -40.34 -12.62
N PRO A 210 -5.36 -39.73 -13.28
CA PRO A 210 -4.94 -40.16 -14.61
C PRO A 210 -4.38 -41.59 -14.57
N PRO A 211 -4.51 -42.37 -15.65
CA PRO A 211 -3.88 -43.68 -15.75
C PRO A 211 -2.34 -43.56 -15.69
N PRO A 212 -1.62 -44.62 -15.28
CA PRO A 212 -0.16 -44.63 -15.30
C PRO A 212 0.39 -44.32 -16.70
N ARG A 213 1.51 -43.57 -16.75
CA ARG A 213 2.18 -43.23 -18.01
C ARG A 213 2.69 -44.50 -18.70
N GLU A 214 2.27 -44.71 -19.94
CA GLU A 214 2.71 -45.84 -20.77
C GLU A 214 4.06 -45.52 -21.42
N ALA A 215 4.93 -46.53 -21.56
CA ALA A 215 6.26 -46.35 -22.16
C ALA A 215 6.18 -46.09 -23.68
N ASP A 216 5.20 -46.70 -24.36
CA ASP A 216 4.94 -46.47 -25.77
C ASP A 216 4.16 -45.14 -25.97
N PRO A 217 4.69 -44.17 -26.73
CA PRO A 217 4.05 -42.87 -26.89
C PRO A 217 2.65 -42.92 -27.54
N GLY A 218 2.43 -43.85 -28.47
CA GLY A 218 1.15 -44.00 -29.18
C GLY A 218 0.06 -44.55 -28.27
N ARG A 219 0.38 -45.61 -27.53
CA ARG A 219 -0.49 -46.18 -26.49
C ARG A 219 -0.74 -45.19 -25.36
N ASN A 220 0.29 -44.47 -24.90
CA ASN A 220 0.14 -43.42 -23.90
C ASN A 220 -0.83 -42.33 -24.35
N PHE A 221 -0.75 -41.93 -25.63
CA PHE A 221 -1.68 -40.98 -26.21
C PHE A 221 -3.13 -41.50 -26.16
N ILE A 222 -3.38 -42.73 -26.64
CA ILE A 222 -4.73 -43.33 -26.66
C ILE A 222 -5.33 -43.38 -25.26
N VAL A 223 -4.59 -43.94 -24.29
CA VAL A 223 -5.07 -44.14 -22.91
C VAL A 223 -5.32 -42.80 -22.20
N THR A 224 -4.45 -41.80 -22.43
CA THR A 224 -4.62 -40.45 -21.87
C THR A 224 -5.81 -39.72 -22.51
N GLU A 225 -6.02 -39.89 -23.82
CA GLU A 225 -7.14 -39.29 -24.55
C GLU A 225 -8.48 -39.92 -24.14
N GLU A 226 -8.53 -41.24 -23.92
CA GLU A 226 -9.68 -41.93 -23.33
C GLU A 226 -10.01 -41.43 -21.92
N TYR A 227 -8.98 -41.24 -21.10
CA TYR A 227 -9.14 -40.64 -19.77
C TYR A 227 -9.77 -39.25 -19.83
N TYR A 228 -9.25 -38.34 -20.68
CA TYR A 228 -9.83 -37.01 -20.85
C TYR A 228 -11.27 -37.05 -21.35
N ASN A 229 -11.58 -37.92 -22.32
CA ASN A 229 -12.95 -38.15 -22.78
C ASN A 229 -13.90 -38.56 -21.65
N LYS A 230 -13.45 -39.45 -20.74
CA LYS A 230 -14.24 -39.90 -19.59
C LYS A 230 -14.56 -38.75 -18.63
N ILE A 231 -13.56 -37.96 -18.25
CA ILE A 231 -13.71 -36.92 -17.22
C ILE A 231 -14.32 -35.62 -17.73
N THR A 232 -14.34 -35.39 -19.05
CA THR A 232 -14.95 -34.20 -19.67
C THR A 232 -16.18 -34.51 -20.52
N SER A 233 -16.74 -35.73 -20.44
CA SER A 233 -17.93 -36.11 -21.22
C SER A 233 -19.15 -35.26 -20.83
N GLU A 234 -19.90 -34.80 -21.83
CA GLU A 234 -21.18 -34.08 -21.66
C GLU A 234 -22.23 -34.90 -20.90
N HIS A 235 -22.11 -36.23 -20.92
CA HIS A 235 -23.02 -37.14 -20.22
C HIS A 235 -22.67 -37.33 -18.74
N ASN A 236 -21.53 -36.79 -18.27
CA ASN A 236 -21.10 -36.88 -16.88
C ASN A 236 -21.68 -35.72 -16.06
N THR A 237 -22.99 -35.79 -15.78
CA THR A 237 -23.71 -34.83 -14.95
C THR A 237 -23.24 -34.94 -13.49
N GLY A 238 -22.27 -34.12 -13.09
CA GLY A 238 -21.65 -34.21 -11.77
C GLY A 238 -20.19 -33.75 -11.69
N GLY A 239 -19.47 -33.76 -12.83
CA GLY A 239 -18.01 -33.57 -12.89
C GLY A 239 -17.53 -32.15 -13.23
N LEU A 240 -16.48 -32.06 -14.06
CA LEU A 240 -15.81 -30.79 -14.41
C LEU A 240 -16.72 -29.74 -15.05
N LEU A 241 -17.83 -30.14 -15.70
CA LEU A 241 -18.82 -29.20 -16.23
C LEU A 241 -19.46 -28.35 -15.13
N ASN A 242 -19.76 -28.94 -13.97
CA ASN A 242 -20.26 -28.20 -12.81
C ASN A 242 -19.21 -27.20 -12.28
N VAL A 243 -17.91 -27.52 -12.41
CA VAL A 243 -16.84 -26.58 -12.09
C VAL A 243 -16.86 -25.43 -13.09
N ILE A 244 -17.01 -25.70 -14.40
CA ILE A 244 -17.10 -24.63 -15.40
C ILE A 244 -18.29 -23.72 -15.12
N GLU A 245 -19.45 -24.26 -14.79
CA GLU A 245 -20.65 -23.48 -14.41
C GLU A 245 -20.44 -22.65 -13.15
N LEU A 246 -19.84 -23.23 -12.10
CA LEU A 246 -19.48 -22.47 -10.91
C LEU A 246 -18.55 -21.29 -11.25
N LEU A 247 -17.51 -21.52 -12.04
CA LEU A 247 -16.56 -20.47 -12.41
C LEU A 247 -17.23 -19.38 -13.26
N ASP A 248 -18.21 -19.75 -14.09
CA ASP A 248 -19.07 -18.85 -14.87
C ASP A 248 -19.93 -17.97 -13.95
N GLU A 249 -20.66 -18.57 -13.01
CA GLU A 249 -21.47 -17.88 -12.02
C GLU A 249 -20.65 -16.91 -11.17
N ARG A 250 -19.45 -17.32 -10.73
CA ARG A 250 -18.55 -16.46 -9.94
C ARG A 250 -18.07 -15.26 -10.76
N HIS A 251 -17.82 -15.44 -12.05
CA HIS A 251 -17.41 -14.35 -12.94
C HIS A 251 -18.54 -13.34 -13.16
N GLU A 252 -19.73 -13.82 -13.49
CA GLU A 252 -20.93 -12.99 -13.65
C GLU A 252 -21.28 -12.27 -12.35
N GLY A 253 -21.19 -12.96 -11.21
CA GLY A 253 -21.40 -12.40 -9.88
C GLY A 253 -20.47 -11.24 -9.55
N ARG A 254 -19.17 -11.36 -9.89
CA ARG A 254 -18.20 -10.25 -9.69
C ARG A 254 -18.53 -9.03 -10.52
N ILE A 255 -18.92 -9.22 -11.78
CA ILE A 255 -19.29 -8.11 -12.67
C ILE A 255 -20.56 -7.42 -12.15
N LYS A 256 -21.57 -8.21 -11.75
CA LYS A 256 -22.80 -7.70 -11.14
C LYS A 256 -22.53 -6.92 -9.85
N GLU A 257 -21.66 -7.45 -8.99
CA GLU A 257 -21.26 -6.77 -7.75
C GLU A 257 -20.61 -5.43 -8.06
N LEU A 258 -19.58 -5.42 -8.93
CA LEU A 258 -18.86 -4.20 -9.34
C LEU A 258 -19.81 -3.12 -9.89
N HIS A 259 -20.75 -3.50 -10.76
CA HIS A 259 -21.73 -2.55 -11.32
C HIS A 259 -22.71 -2.01 -10.27
N SER A 260 -23.06 -2.80 -9.25
CA SER A 260 -24.00 -2.38 -8.21
C SER A 260 -23.39 -1.50 -7.11
N MET A 261 -22.05 -1.56 -6.94
CA MET A 261 -21.35 -0.92 -5.83
C MET A 261 -21.53 0.62 -5.79
N PRO A 262 -21.43 1.37 -6.91
CA PRO A 262 -21.56 2.83 -6.86
C PRO A 262 -22.90 3.29 -6.27
N GLN A 263 -24.02 2.76 -6.77
CA GLN A 263 -25.35 3.15 -6.30
C GLN A 263 -25.59 2.72 -4.85
N ARG A 264 -25.17 1.51 -4.47
CA ARG A 264 -25.26 1.06 -3.07
C ARG A 264 -24.42 1.94 -2.14
N THR A 265 -23.27 2.41 -2.61
CA THR A 265 -22.43 3.34 -1.85
C THR A 265 -23.14 4.67 -1.63
N LEU A 266 -23.71 5.27 -2.69
CA LEU A 266 -24.50 6.51 -2.57
C LEU A 266 -25.71 6.36 -1.62
N ASN A 267 -26.33 5.19 -1.62
CA ASN A 267 -27.51 4.93 -0.79
C ASN A 267 -27.18 4.65 0.68
N THR A 268 -25.95 4.25 1.01
CA THR A 268 -25.64 3.64 2.32
C THR A 268 -24.45 4.28 3.04
N VAL A 269 -23.50 4.89 2.32
CA VAL A 269 -22.25 5.39 2.91
C VAL A 269 -22.29 6.90 3.06
N TRP A 270 -22.00 7.39 4.27
CA TRP A 270 -21.70 8.80 4.52
C TRP A 270 -20.18 9.04 4.44
N TRP A 271 -19.70 9.52 3.29
CA TRP A 271 -18.27 9.84 3.13
C TRP A 271 -17.81 11.03 3.98
N PRO A 272 -16.61 10.97 4.58
CA PRO A 272 -15.98 12.11 5.23
C PRO A 272 -15.50 13.14 4.20
N PHE A 273 -15.61 14.43 4.50
CA PHE A 273 -15.18 15.54 3.64
C PHE A 273 -15.80 15.58 2.23
N VAL A 274 -16.99 15.03 2.05
CA VAL A 274 -17.72 15.07 0.78
C VAL A 274 -19.06 15.77 0.95
N GLN A 275 -19.34 16.76 0.11
CA GLN A 275 -20.68 17.36 -0.01
C GLN A 275 -21.55 16.48 -0.92
N HIS A 276 -22.41 15.66 -0.33
CA HIS A 276 -23.22 14.67 -1.05
C HIS A 276 -24.17 15.29 -2.07
N GLY A 277 -24.66 16.51 -1.82
CA GLY A 277 -25.54 17.22 -2.78
C GLY A 277 -24.84 17.66 -4.08
N LEU A 278 -23.50 17.65 -4.13
CA LEU A 278 -22.73 17.97 -5.33
C LEU A 278 -22.32 16.74 -6.13
N ILE A 279 -22.53 15.53 -5.59
CA ILE A 279 -22.23 14.30 -6.30
C ILE A 279 -23.31 14.13 -7.37
N LYS A 280 -22.90 14.28 -8.62
CA LYS A 280 -23.80 13.99 -9.74
C LYS A 280 -24.13 12.51 -9.71
N HIS A 281 -25.41 12.18 -9.78
CA HIS A 281 -25.82 10.85 -10.21
C HIS A 281 -25.35 10.71 -11.65
N GLU A 282 -24.20 10.05 -11.87
CA GLU A 282 -23.95 9.54 -13.20
C GLU A 282 -25.08 8.57 -13.50
N GLY A 283 -25.83 8.90 -14.56
CA GLY A 283 -26.86 8.03 -15.09
C GLY A 283 -26.26 6.65 -15.27
N ASP A 284 -26.97 5.68 -14.73
CA ASP A 284 -26.74 4.24 -14.84
C ASP A 284 -25.87 3.89 -16.06
N PRO A 285 -24.68 3.26 -15.89
CA PRO A 285 -23.91 2.71 -17.01
C PRO A 285 -24.62 1.47 -17.60
N SER A 286 -25.94 1.44 -17.59
CA SER A 286 -26.83 0.47 -18.25
C SER A 286 -27.04 0.81 -19.73
N SER A 287 -26.05 1.41 -20.39
CA SER A 287 -25.89 1.09 -21.80
C SER A 287 -25.19 -0.26 -21.88
N PRO A 288 -25.83 -1.33 -22.39
CA PRO A 288 -25.11 -2.50 -22.85
C PRO A 288 -24.31 -2.09 -24.09
N SER A 289 -23.21 -1.37 -23.86
CA SER A 289 -22.14 -1.27 -24.85
C SER A 289 -21.69 -2.72 -25.11
N ALA A 290 -21.86 -3.13 -26.37
CA ALA A 290 -21.38 -4.38 -26.93
C ALA A 290 -20.00 -4.77 -26.37
N ALA A 291 -19.77 -6.08 -26.21
CA ALA A 291 -18.52 -6.73 -25.81
C ALA A 291 -17.32 -5.76 -25.75
N SER A 292 -17.15 -5.11 -24.59
CA SER A 292 -16.01 -4.23 -24.38
C SER A 292 -14.77 -5.11 -24.21
N SER A 293 -13.86 -5.05 -25.17
CA SER A 293 -12.52 -5.67 -25.12
C SER A 293 -11.60 -5.04 -24.07
N VAL A 294 -12.07 -3.97 -23.41
CA VAL A 294 -11.35 -3.25 -22.36
C VAL A 294 -11.67 -3.87 -21.00
N SER A 295 -10.65 -3.95 -20.15
CA SER A 295 -10.82 -4.36 -18.76
C SER A 295 -11.76 -3.41 -18.03
N LEU A 296 -12.71 -3.95 -17.26
CA LEU A 296 -13.59 -3.21 -16.34
C LEU A 296 -12.83 -2.60 -15.16
N LEU A 297 -11.60 -3.08 -14.91
CA LEU A 297 -10.72 -2.56 -13.89
C LEU A 297 -9.56 -1.80 -14.55
N GLU A 298 -9.26 -0.63 -14.00
CA GLU A 298 -8.15 0.21 -14.39
C GLU A 298 -7.20 0.43 -13.22
N SER A 299 -5.89 0.37 -13.50
CA SER A 299 -4.87 0.64 -12.49
C SER A 299 -4.67 2.15 -12.39
N GLN A 300 -4.90 2.72 -11.22
CA GLN A 300 -4.71 4.15 -10.97
C GLN A 300 -3.49 4.39 -10.07
N PHE A 301 -2.73 5.44 -10.35
CA PHE A 301 -1.66 5.89 -9.45
C PHE A 301 -2.27 6.66 -8.28
N ASP A 302 -2.04 6.18 -7.05
CA ASP A 302 -2.49 6.87 -5.85
C ASP A 302 -1.56 8.04 -5.51
N GLY A 303 -1.71 9.15 -6.23
CA GLY A 303 -0.93 10.37 -6.01
C GLY A 303 -1.23 11.02 -4.65
N SER A 304 -2.40 10.75 -4.06
CA SER A 304 -2.77 11.23 -2.73
C SER A 304 -2.09 10.43 -1.60
N ALA A 305 -1.50 9.28 -1.94
CA ALA A 305 -1.00 8.29 -1.00
C ALA A 305 -2.06 7.92 0.05
N SER A 306 -3.33 7.79 -0.40
CA SER A 306 -4.52 7.54 0.41
C SER A 306 -4.51 8.35 1.70
N TRP A 307 -4.57 9.67 1.53
CA TRP A 307 -4.48 10.65 2.63
C TRP A 307 -3.11 10.67 3.33
N TRP A 308 -2.04 10.58 2.53
CA TRP A 308 -0.64 10.60 2.97
C TRP A 308 -0.23 9.46 3.92
N THR A 309 -1.04 8.40 4.00
CA THR A 309 -0.79 7.22 4.84
C THR A 309 0.16 6.24 4.15
N GLN A 310 0.10 6.14 2.82
CA GLN A 310 0.89 5.19 2.05
C GLN A 310 2.36 5.61 1.96
N THR A 311 3.26 4.64 2.15
CA THR A 311 4.71 4.83 1.96
C THR A 311 5.43 3.64 1.34
N LEU A 312 4.97 2.41 1.59
CA LEU A 312 5.55 1.17 1.06
C LEU A 312 4.76 0.63 -0.15
N GLY A 313 3.74 1.37 -0.58
CA GLY A 313 2.72 0.89 -1.51
C GLY A 313 1.59 0.12 -0.82
N HIS A 314 0.58 -0.21 -1.61
CA HIS A 314 -0.64 -0.86 -1.14
C HIS A 314 -0.44 -2.36 -0.93
N ALA A 315 -1.07 -2.89 0.13
CA ALA A 315 -1.12 -4.33 0.44
C ALA A 315 0.26 -5.03 0.53
N HIS A 316 1.22 -4.38 1.20
CA HIS A 316 2.59 -4.90 1.33
C HIS A 316 2.63 -6.25 2.09
N PRO A 317 3.14 -7.36 1.49
CA PRO A 317 3.03 -8.71 2.06
C PRO A 317 3.62 -8.86 3.47
N ALA A 318 4.77 -8.22 3.74
CA ALA A 318 5.40 -8.27 5.06
C ALA A 318 4.51 -7.66 6.17
N LEU A 319 3.81 -6.57 5.86
CA LEU A 319 2.92 -5.89 6.80
C LEU A 319 1.65 -6.72 7.04
N THR A 320 1.12 -7.37 6.00
CA THR A 320 -0.02 -8.31 6.14
C THR A 320 0.35 -9.51 7.01
N LEU A 321 1.56 -10.07 6.85
CA LEU A 321 2.06 -11.14 7.70
C LEU A 321 2.31 -10.69 9.14
N ALA A 322 2.80 -9.46 9.35
CA ALA A 322 2.93 -8.86 10.68
C ALA A 322 1.55 -8.72 11.37
N ALA A 323 0.56 -8.22 10.64
CA ALA A 323 -0.82 -8.11 11.13
C ALA A 323 -1.41 -9.48 11.50
N ALA A 324 -1.29 -10.47 10.61
CA ALA A 324 -1.81 -11.83 10.84
C ALA A 324 -1.16 -12.50 12.06
N ARG A 325 0.17 -12.39 12.20
CA ARG A 325 0.91 -12.90 13.37
C ARG A 325 0.43 -12.25 14.67
N ALA A 326 0.28 -10.93 14.68
CA ALA A 326 -0.19 -10.21 15.87
C ALA A 326 -1.65 -10.55 16.21
N ALA A 327 -2.51 -10.64 15.19
CA ALA A 327 -3.92 -11.00 15.37
C ALA A 327 -4.06 -12.41 15.97
N GLY A 328 -3.37 -13.41 15.41
CA GLY A 328 -3.41 -14.78 15.91
C GLY A 328 -2.77 -14.97 17.29
N ARG A 329 -1.79 -14.13 17.66
CA ARG A 329 -1.07 -14.24 18.95
C ARG A 329 -1.71 -13.44 20.09
N TYR A 330 -2.22 -12.24 19.81
CA TYR A 330 -2.63 -11.29 20.84
C TYR A 330 -4.11 -10.88 20.75
N GLY A 331 -4.68 -10.82 19.55
CA GLY A 331 -5.96 -10.13 19.34
C GLY A 331 -5.90 -8.70 19.91
N HIS A 332 -6.82 -8.37 20.83
CA HIS A 332 -6.76 -7.17 21.64
C HIS A 332 -6.59 -7.52 23.12
N VAL A 333 -5.61 -6.87 23.77
CA VAL A 333 -5.28 -7.03 25.18
C VAL A 333 -5.22 -5.66 25.86
N MET A 334 -5.67 -5.58 27.11
CA MET A 334 -5.66 -4.36 27.93
C MET A 334 -4.23 -3.81 28.06
N TYR A 335 -4.04 -2.50 27.88
CA TYR A 335 -2.71 -1.86 27.94
C TYR A 335 -2.35 -1.21 29.28
N PRO A 336 -3.20 -0.39 29.93
CA PRO A 336 -2.81 0.29 31.17
C PRO A 336 -2.38 -0.69 32.25
N GLN A 337 -1.18 -0.49 32.81
CA GLN A 337 -0.52 -1.37 33.79
C GLN A 337 -0.14 -2.78 33.25
N ALA A 338 -0.19 -2.98 31.93
CA ALA A 338 0.25 -4.20 31.26
C ALA A 338 1.39 -3.90 30.27
N THR A 339 2.02 -4.96 29.75
CA THR A 339 3.05 -4.84 28.71
C THR A 339 2.97 -6.03 27.76
N TYR A 340 3.26 -5.78 26.48
CA TYR A 340 3.38 -6.82 25.46
C TYR A 340 4.36 -6.36 24.39
N ALA A 341 5.07 -7.35 23.81
CA ALA A 341 6.24 -7.11 22.98
C ALA A 341 6.04 -6.10 21.83
N PRO A 342 4.94 -6.13 21.05
CA PRO A 342 4.75 -5.17 19.97
C PRO A 342 4.72 -3.71 20.45
N ALA A 343 3.98 -3.42 21.53
CA ALA A 343 3.82 -2.06 22.05
C ALA A 343 5.11 -1.56 22.72
N LEU A 344 5.77 -2.41 23.53
CA LEU A 344 7.04 -2.06 24.16
C LEU A 344 8.13 -1.80 23.12
N ARG A 345 8.31 -2.71 22.16
CA ARG A 345 9.29 -2.56 21.07
C ARG A 345 9.06 -1.29 20.27
N LEU A 346 7.79 -0.98 19.97
CA LEU A 346 7.46 0.26 19.24
C LEU A 346 7.84 1.50 20.03
N ALA A 347 7.51 1.54 21.33
CA ALA A 347 7.85 2.65 22.21
C ALA A 347 9.37 2.83 22.32
N GLU A 348 10.12 1.76 22.58
CA GLU A 348 11.58 1.77 22.68
C GLU A 348 12.22 2.25 21.38
N ARG A 349 11.76 1.73 20.23
CA ARG A 349 12.28 2.17 18.93
C ARG A 349 12.03 3.64 18.69
N LEU A 350 10.82 4.14 18.92
CA LEU A 350 10.51 5.55 18.65
C LEU A 350 11.27 6.50 19.60
N VAL A 351 11.45 6.11 20.86
CA VAL A 351 12.14 6.92 21.88
C VAL A 351 13.65 6.86 21.74
N HIS A 352 14.25 5.68 21.61
CA HIS A 352 15.70 5.49 21.73
C HIS A 352 16.44 5.44 20.38
N GLU A 353 15.79 4.96 19.32
CA GLU A 353 16.43 4.73 18.02
C GLU A 353 15.88 5.64 16.92
N GLY A 354 14.63 6.06 17.05
CA GLY A 354 13.85 6.76 16.05
C GLY A 354 13.80 8.27 16.26
N PRO A 355 12.65 8.91 15.98
CA PRO A 355 12.55 10.37 15.99
C PRO A 355 12.64 11.02 17.37
N GLY A 356 12.45 10.24 18.45
CA GLY A 356 12.63 10.67 19.83
C GLY A 356 14.08 10.70 20.31
N LYS A 357 15.00 10.08 19.54
CA LYS A 357 16.38 9.88 19.98
C LYS A 357 17.04 11.22 20.32
N GLY A 358 17.52 11.31 21.56
CA GLY A 358 18.23 12.48 22.07
C GLY A 358 17.37 13.52 22.79
N TRP A 359 16.04 13.38 22.82
CA TRP A 359 15.16 14.34 23.51
C TRP A 359 13.94 13.72 24.22
N ALA A 360 13.33 12.68 23.63
CA ALA A 360 12.16 12.03 24.21
C ALA A 360 12.57 11.01 25.28
N SER A 361 11.72 10.84 26.31
CA SER A 361 11.89 9.80 27.33
C SER A 361 10.66 8.90 27.49
N ARG A 362 9.51 9.29 26.93
CA ARG A 362 8.25 8.54 27.02
C ARG A 362 7.49 8.54 25.70
N ALA A 363 6.71 7.47 25.49
CA ALA A 363 5.77 7.33 24.40
C ALA A 363 4.37 7.05 24.94
N PHE A 364 3.38 7.80 24.48
CA PHE A 364 1.96 7.56 24.71
C PHE A 364 1.32 7.10 23.39
N ILE A 365 0.70 5.93 23.36
CA ILE A 365 0.12 5.36 22.13
C ILE A 365 -1.40 5.61 22.11
N SER A 366 -1.94 6.08 20.99
CA SER A 366 -3.36 6.38 20.78
C SER A 366 -3.83 5.92 19.38
N ASP A 367 -5.08 6.26 19.03
CA ASP A 367 -5.73 5.68 17.85
C ASP A 367 -5.36 6.38 16.53
N ASN A 368 -5.23 7.71 16.52
CA ASN A 368 -4.98 8.48 15.30
C ASN A 368 -4.33 9.85 15.59
N GLY A 369 -4.04 10.60 14.52
CA GLY A 369 -3.39 11.92 14.63
C GLY A 369 -4.15 12.91 15.50
N SER A 370 -5.48 13.04 15.35
CA SER A 370 -6.31 13.97 16.12
C SER A 370 -6.28 13.65 17.62
N THR A 371 -6.41 12.35 17.98
CA THR A 371 -6.34 11.96 19.40
C THR A 371 -4.94 12.12 19.98
N GLY A 372 -3.90 11.82 19.19
CA GLY A 372 -2.51 12.10 19.55
C GLY A 372 -2.28 13.60 19.80
N MET A 373 -2.93 14.46 19.02
CA MET A 373 -2.87 15.91 19.17
C MET A 373 -3.57 16.41 20.43
N GLU A 374 -4.74 15.87 20.78
CA GLU A 374 -5.38 16.23 22.04
C GLU A 374 -4.56 15.79 23.27
N ILE A 375 -3.87 14.65 23.18
CA ILE A 375 -2.91 14.22 24.20
C ILE A 375 -1.75 15.21 24.30
N ALA A 376 -1.18 15.62 23.17
CA ALA A 376 -0.08 16.58 23.13
C ALA A 376 -0.47 17.95 23.71
N LEU A 377 -1.69 18.44 23.41
CA LEU A 377 -2.22 19.68 23.96
C LEU A 377 -2.38 19.60 25.48
N LYS A 378 -2.94 18.51 26.01
CA LYS A 378 -3.04 18.29 27.46
C LYS A 378 -1.65 18.29 28.12
N MET A 379 -0.67 17.63 27.50
CA MET A 379 0.72 17.60 27.95
C MET A 379 1.32 19.02 28.03
N ALA A 380 1.24 19.78 26.95
CA ALA A 380 1.82 21.11 26.86
C ALA A 380 1.15 22.12 27.82
N LEU A 381 -0.19 22.11 27.90
CA LEU A 381 -0.94 23.01 28.79
C LEU A 381 -0.62 22.76 30.26
N ARG A 382 -0.42 21.49 30.67
CA ARG A 382 -0.03 21.14 32.03
C ARG A 382 1.37 21.65 32.37
N VAL A 383 2.33 21.45 31.47
CA VAL A 383 3.72 21.94 31.65
C VAL A 383 3.72 23.45 31.75
N ALA A 384 3.04 24.16 30.85
CA ALA A 384 2.94 25.62 30.89
C ALA A 384 2.31 26.10 32.20
N SER A 385 1.21 25.47 32.63
CA SER A 385 0.52 25.80 33.88
C SER A 385 1.42 25.65 35.10
N LYS A 386 2.18 24.54 35.19
CA LYS A 386 3.13 24.32 36.29
C LYS A 386 4.33 25.28 36.22
N LYS A 387 4.93 25.46 35.03
CA LYS A 387 6.15 26.27 34.82
C LYS A 387 5.92 27.75 35.10
N PHE A 388 4.77 28.28 34.72
CA PHE A 388 4.45 29.71 34.88
C PHE A 388 3.52 29.99 36.07
N GLY A 389 3.06 28.96 36.79
CA GLY A 389 2.23 29.12 37.99
C GLY A 389 0.84 29.71 37.72
N PHE A 390 0.23 29.42 36.56
CA PHE A 390 -1.07 29.97 36.18
C PHE A 390 -2.19 29.53 37.13
N ALA A 391 -3.00 30.49 37.59
CA ALA A 391 -4.18 30.20 38.39
C ALA A 391 -5.26 29.49 37.54
N PRO A 392 -6.19 28.73 38.15
CA PRO A 392 -7.21 27.97 37.42
C PRO A 392 -8.04 28.79 36.41
N GLN A 393 -8.29 30.08 36.68
CA GLN A 393 -9.01 30.96 35.75
C GLN A 393 -8.16 31.39 34.55
N GLU A 394 -6.84 31.47 34.71
CA GLU A 394 -5.90 31.76 33.63
C GLU A 394 -5.69 30.52 32.76
N GLN A 395 -5.70 29.33 33.36
CA GLN A 395 -5.57 28.05 32.65
C GLN A 395 -6.64 27.86 31.57
N LYS A 396 -7.87 28.33 31.82
CA LYS A 396 -8.98 28.28 30.84
C LYS A 396 -8.80 29.22 29.65
N LYS A 397 -7.90 30.21 29.75
CA LYS A 397 -7.61 31.19 28.71
C LYS A 397 -6.34 30.86 27.93
N LEU A 398 -5.68 29.75 28.26
CA LEU A 398 -4.50 29.33 27.53
C LEU A 398 -4.88 28.90 26.11
N GLY A 399 -4.03 29.26 25.17
CA GLY A 399 -4.18 28.92 23.75
C GLY A 399 -2.85 28.47 23.16
N VAL A 400 -2.87 28.21 21.86
CA VAL A 400 -1.75 27.68 21.08
C VAL A 400 -1.17 28.78 20.19
N LEU A 401 0.15 28.80 20.03
CA LEU A 401 0.79 29.51 18.92
C LEU A 401 0.99 28.54 17.76
N GLY A 402 0.36 28.84 16.62
CA GLY A 402 0.38 28.01 15.42
C GLY A 402 0.82 28.77 14.18
N LEU A 403 0.85 28.08 13.04
CA LEU A 403 1.08 28.71 11.74
C LEU A 403 -0.23 28.78 10.97
N LYS A 404 -0.43 29.86 10.23
CA LYS A 404 -1.59 30.04 9.38
C LYS A 404 -1.69 28.88 8.39
N GLY A 405 -2.90 28.35 8.25
CA GLY A 405 -3.21 27.17 7.47
C GLY A 405 -2.88 25.84 8.16
N SER A 406 -2.27 25.80 9.35
CA SER A 406 -1.92 24.55 10.08
C SER A 406 -3.12 23.66 10.33
N TYR A 407 -2.92 22.33 10.19
CA TYR A 407 -3.95 21.32 10.41
C TYR A 407 -3.48 20.26 11.39
N HIS A 408 -4.31 20.01 12.40
CA HIS A 408 -3.97 19.13 13.53
C HIS A 408 -5.00 18.01 13.77
N GLY A 409 -6.08 17.96 12.99
CA GLY A 409 -7.13 16.95 13.13
C GLY A 409 -8.51 17.55 13.37
N ASP A 410 -9.53 16.69 13.34
CA ASP A 410 -10.94 17.12 13.30
C ASP A 410 -11.69 16.91 14.63
N THR A 411 -11.05 16.38 15.66
CA THR A 411 -11.65 16.34 16.99
C THR A 411 -11.62 17.75 17.59
N ILE A 412 -12.61 18.11 18.42
CA ILE A 412 -12.81 19.49 18.88
C ILE A 412 -11.53 20.10 19.48
N GLY A 413 -10.80 19.37 20.32
CA GLY A 413 -9.57 19.91 20.92
C GLY A 413 -8.44 20.12 19.91
N ALA A 414 -8.34 19.25 18.89
CA ALA A 414 -7.37 19.40 17.81
C ALA A 414 -7.76 20.55 16.86
N MET A 415 -9.06 20.71 16.61
CA MET A 415 -9.61 21.79 15.79
C MET A 415 -9.41 23.16 16.45
N ASP A 416 -9.63 23.28 17.77
CA ASP A 416 -9.38 24.51 18.55
C ASP A 416 -7.91 24.97 18.48
N ALA A 417 -6.97 24.08 18.13
CA ALA A 417 -5.56 24.40 17.89
C ALA A 417 -5.26 24.82 16.44
N CYS A 418 -6.26 24.86 15.56
CA CYS A 418 -6.19 25.34 14.19
C CYS A 418 -6.89 26.70 14.06
N GLU A 419 -6.49 27.50 13.07
CA GLU A 419 -7.21 28.74 12.75
C GLU A 419 -8.59 28.44 12.16
N GLU A 420 -9.46 29.45 12.14
CA GLU A 420 -10.73 29.35 11.42
C GLU A 420 -10.49 29.14 9.91
N GLY A 421 -11.20 28.19 9.31
CA GLY A 421 -11.07 27.89 7.89
C GLY A 421 -12.09 26.87 7.38
N VAL A 422 -11.79 26.28 6.22
CA VAL A 422 -12.70 25.33 5.52
C VAL A 422 -12.98 24.04 6.31
N TYR A 423 -12.19 23.76 7.34
CA TYR A 423 -12.30 22.59 8.20
C TYR A 423 -12.96 22.90 9.56
N SER A 424 -13.32 24.16 9.80
CA SER A 424 -14.01 24.59 11.02
C SER A 424 -15.48 24.16 11.00
N CYS A 425 -16.05 23.97 12.19
CA CYS A 425 -17.48 23.71 12.39
C CYS A 425 -18.09 24.71 13.37
N GLU A 426 -19.41 24.64 13.57
CA GLU A 426 -20.19 25.54 14.43
C GLU A 426 -19.73 25.56 15.91
N TRP A 427 -18.99 24.53 16.35
CA TRP A 427 -18.47 24.39 17.71
C TRP A 427 -16.98 24.72 17.83
N HIS A 428 -16.31 25.05 16.73
CA HIS A 428 -14.91 25.42 16.73
C HIS A 428 -14.71 26.74 17.46
N GLU A 429 -13.79 26.75 18.42
CA GLU A 429 -13.33 27.97 19.06
C GLU A 429 -11.81 28.02 18.89
N ALA A 430 -11.33 28.81 17.93
CA ALA A 430 -9.91 28.96 17.66
C ALA A 430 -9.19 29.54 18.89
N LYS A 431 -8.58 28.67 19.70
CA LYS A 431 -7.90 29.00 20.96
C LYS A 431 -6.41 29.22 20.72
N GLY A 432 -6.06 30.32 20.08
CA GLY A 432 -4.67 30.57 19.74
C GLY A 432 -4.38 31.83 18.95
N TYR A 433 -3.15 31.89 18.45
CA TYR A 433 -2.69 32.89 17.50
C TYR A 433 -1.87 32.21 16.39
N TRP A 434 -2.21 32.48 15.13
CA TRP A 434 -1.59 31.84 13.97
C TRP A 434 -0.79 32.84 13.14
N PHE A 435 0.50 32.55 12.97
CA PHE A 435 1.42 33.36 12.20
C PHE A 435 1.35 33.01 10.73
N GLU A 436 1.30 34.00 9.85
CA GLU A 436 1.49 33.75 8.43
C GLU A 436 2.98 33.45 8.16
N PRO A 437 3.33 32.23 7.71
CA PRO A 437 4.73 31.88 7.47
C PRO A 437 5.19 32.29 6.07
N PRO A 438 6.48 32.57 5.85
CA PRO A 438 7.06 32.56 4.51
C PRO A 438 6.86 31.19 3.86
N SER A 439 6.56 31.19 2.55
CA SER A 439 6.40 29.97 1.76
C SER A 439 7.51 29.82 0.74
N ILE A 440 7.85 28.59 0.39
CA ILE A 440 8.91 28.25 -0.57
C ILE A 440 8.30 27.53 -1.76
N GLY A 441 8.70 27.92 -2.97
CA GLY A 441 8.22 27.32 -4.21
C GLY A 441 9.25 27.27 -5.32
N ILE A 442 9.02 26.39 -6.30
CA ILE A 442 9.76 26.28 -7.55
C ILE A 442 8.80 26.61 -8.68
N LYS A 443 9.21 27.53 -9.57
CA LYS A 443 8.48 27.89 -10.79
C LYS A 443 9.48 28.13 -11.91
N ASN A 444 9.25 27.59 -13.09
CA ASN A 444 10.16 27.70 -14.24
C ASN A 444 11.60 27.30 -13.91
N GLY A 445 11.78 26.22 -13.15
CA GLY A 445 13.10 25.71 -12.73
C GLY A 445 13.85 26.60 -11.72
N ARG A 446 13.21 27.65 -11.18
CA ARG A 446 13.83 28.56 -10.20
C ARG A 446 13.04 28.58 -8.92
N ALA A 447 13.76 28.60 -7.80
CA ALA A 447 13.12 28.65 -6.52
C ALA A 447 12.90 30.10 -6.05
N PHE A 448 11.82 30.31 -5.30
CA PHE A 448 11.41 31.59 -4.76
C PHE A 448 10.89 31.44 -3.32
N ILE A 449 10.98 32.53 -2.55
CA ILE A 449 10.36 32.66 -1.24
C ILE A 449 9.31 33.76 -1.32
N GLU A 450 8.08 33.41 -0.98
CA GLU A 450 7.00 34.36 -0.79
C GLU A 450 6.93 34.73 0.69
N VAL A 451 7.16 36.01 0.99
CA VAL A 451 7.20 36.52 2.36
C VAL A 451 5.93 37.32 2.61
N PRO A 452 5.16 37.00 3.66
CA PRO A 452 4.01 37.82 4.06
C PRO A 452 4.43 39.27 4.31
N SER A 453 3.62 40.21 3.83
CA SER A 453 3.89 41.65 3.93
C SER A 453 4.05 42.14 5.37
N ALA A 454 3.45 41.44 6.34
CA ALA A 454 3.59 41.68 7.78
C ALA A 454 5.00 41.37 8.33
N ILE A 455 5.82 40.63 7.59
CA ILE A 455 7.21 40.29 7.94
C ILE A 455 8.17 41.23 7.20
N ALA A 456 8.09 41.24 5.86
CA ALA A 456 8.90 42.10 5.00
C ALA A 456 8.22 42.28 3.63
N PRO A 457 8.42 43.43 2.96
CA PRO A 457 7.86 43.70 1.63
C PRO A 457 8.61 43.00 0.47
N GLU A 458 9.59 42.13 0.75
CA GLU A 458 10.50 41.57 -0.26
C GLU A 458 10.12 40.14 -0.66
N ARG A 459 10.09 39.88 -1.97
CA ARG A 459 10.10 38.51 -2.53
C ARG A 459 11.54 38.13 -2.86
N VAL A 460 11.99 36.97 -2.38
CA VAL A 460 13.33 36.45 -2.73
C VAL A 460 13.18 35.56 -3.95
N GLU A 461 13.70 35.96 -5.09
CA GLU A 461 13.60 35.20 -6.35
C GLU A 461 14.97 34.72 -6.87
N GLY A 462 14.95 33.67 -7.69
CA GLY A 462 16.09 33.27 -8.50
C GLY A 462 17.19 32.50 -7.77
N GLN A 463 16.91 31.99 -6.56
CA GLN A 463 17.88 31.20 -5.80
C GLN A 463 17.86 29.74 -6.26
N PRO A 464 19.01 29.04 -6.24
CA PRO A 464 19.04 27.60 -6.43
C PRO A 464 18.39 26.88 -5.25
N LEU A 465 17.85 25.69 -5.47
CA LEU A 465 17.18 24.93 -4.41
C LEU A 465 18.12 24.63 -3.22
N SER A 466 19.41 24.41 -3.49
CA SER A 466 20.43 24.19 -2.45
C SER A 466 20.53 25.32 -1.42
N TRP A 467 20.38 26.57 -1.87
CA TRP A 467 20.48 27.73 -0.99
C TRP A 467 19.31 27.79 0.00
N ILE A 468 18.10 27.46 -0.45
CA ILE A 468 16.89 27.45 0.37
C ILE A 468 17.04 26.52 1.58
N TYR A 469 17.72 25.40 1.41
CA TYR A 469 17.86 24.42 2.48
C TYR A 469 19.12 24.58 3.32
N ASN A 470 20.00 25.52 2.98
CA ASN A 470 21.14 25.87 3.81
C ASN A 470 20.69 26.79 4.96
N VAL A 471 20.11 26.20 6.01
CA VAL A 471 19.59 26.92 7.18
C VAL A 471 20.68 27.82 7.78
N SER A 472 21.89 27.30 7.98
CA SER A 472 23.00 28.08 8.53
C SER A 472 23.31 29.34 7.71
N ALA A 473 23.32 29.25 6.38
CA ALA A 473 23.50 30.41 5.51
C ALA A 473 22.29 31.37 5.59
N ARG A 474 21.06 30.84 5.66
CA ARG A 474 19.84 31.66 5.76
C ARG A 474 19.73 32.40 7.09
N LEU A 475 20.17 31.81 8.19
CA LEU A 475 20.06 32.40 9.52
C LEU A 475 20.79 33.76 9.64
N GLY A 476 21.78 34.03 8.78
CA GLY A 476 22.48 35.30 8.69
C GLY A 476 21.85 36.35 7.75
N THR A 477 20.76 36.03 7.07
CA THR A 477 20.12 36.94 6.11
C THR A 477 19.26 38.01 6.79
N SER A 478 19.01 39.11 6.07
CA SER A 478 18.06 40.15 6.48
C SER A 478 16.65 39.58 6.69
N LEU A 479 16.22 38.65 5.83
CA LEU A 479 14.94 37.96 5.94
C LEU A 479 14.82 37.16 7.24
N ALA A 480 15.85 36.39 7.61
CA ALA A 480 15.84 35.64 8.87
C ALA A 480 15.80 36.59 10.09
N THR A 481 16.50 37.72 10.02
CA THR A 481 16.46 38.75 11.07
C THR A 481 15.07 39.38 11.19
N ALA A 482 14.45 39.73 10.07
CA ALA A 482 13.09 40.27 10.03
C ALA A 482 12.06 39.26 10.59
N TYR A 483 12.18 38.00 10.19
CA TYR A 483 11.31 36.93 10.66
C TYR A 483 11.46 36.67 12.17
N ARG A 484 12.69 36.60 12.70
CA ARG A 484 12.92 36.47 14.15
C ARG A 484 12.29 37.63 14.92
N LYS A 485 12.50 38.86 14.47
CA LYS A 485 11.89 40.05 15.10
C LYS A 485 10.36 39.96 15.09
N HIS A 486 9.77 39.49 13.99
CA HIS A 486 8.33 39.29 13.88
C HIS A 486 7.81 38.26 14.91
N ILE A 487 8.48 37.10 15.01
CA ILE A 487 8.14 36.06 16.00
C ILE A 487 8.32 36.57 17.44
N ASP A 488 9.44 37.24 17.75
CA ASP A 488 9.71 37.78 19.09
C ASP A 488 8.64 38.79 19.55
N MET A 489 8.20 39.68 18.64
CA MET A 489 7.13 40.64 18.95
C MET A 489 5.82 39.95 19.32
N ALA A 490 5.50 38.85 18.65
CA ALA A 490 4.28 38.12 18.95
C ALA A 490 4.40 37.20 20.16
N LEU A 491 5.57 36.60 20.42
CA LEU A 491 5.83 35.85 21.66
C LEU A 491 5.71 36.73 22.91
N ARG A 492 6.02 38.04 22.81
CA ARG A 492 5.76 38.99 23.90
C ARG A 492 4.28 39.22 24.16
N LYS A 493 3.44 39.08 23.13
CA LYS A 493 1.99 39.27 23.19
C LYS A 493 1.25 38.00 23.64
N TRP A 494 1.75 36.83 23.25
CA TRP A 494 1.10 35.54 23.46
C TRP A 494 2.04 34.57 24.18
N ARG A 495 1.63 34.12 25.36
CA ARG A 495 2.38 33.17 26.17
C ARG A 495 1.90 31.75 25.87
N ILE A 496 2.66 31.03 25.03
CA ILE A 496 2.87 29.55 24.98
C ILE A 496 2.99 29.06 23.52
N MET A 497 4.03 28.30 23.23
CA MET A 497 4.24 27.61 21.95
C MET A 497 4.16 26.09 22.15
N VAL A 498 3.51 25.38 21.23
CA VAL A 498 3.58 23.92 21.11
C VAL A 498 4.11 23.61 19.71
N PRO A 499 5.44 23.47 19.52
CA PRO A 499 5.98 23.21 18.21
C PRO A 499 5.67 21.77 17.79
N LEU A 500 5.14 21.60 16.59
CA LEU A 500 4.77 20.30 16.03
C LEU A 500 5.69 19.96 14.87
N PHE A 501 6.24 18.76 14.91
CA PHE A 501 7.19 18.28 13.91
C PHE A 501 6.58 17.15 13.11
N THR A 502 6.70 17.24 11.79
CA THR A 502 6.49 16.10 10.89
C THR A 502 7.72 15.18 10.93
N GLY A 503 7.56 13.88 10.69
CA GLY A 503 8.65 12.90 10.74
C GLY A 503 8.28 11.55 10.13
N LEU A 504 9.09 10.51 10.41
CA LEU A 504 9.02 9.14 9.87
C LEU A 504 9.31 9.02 8.37
N TRP A 505 10.49 9.50 7.94
CA TRP A 505 11.01 9.37 6.58
C TRP A 505 10.19 10.06 5.47
N ARG A 506 9.04 10.66 5.79
CA ARG A 506 8.25 11.48 4.83
C ARG A 506 9.13 12.53 4.16
N LEU A 507 9.89 13.25 4.97
CA LEU A 507 10.85 14.28 4.53
C LEU A 507 12.23 13.72 4.18
N GLY A 508 12.36 12.40 4.05
CA GLY A 508 13.64 11.74 3.83
C GLY A 508 14.50 11.61 5.09
N LEU A 509 13.93 11.92 6.27
CA LEU A 509 14.59 11.86 7.59
C LEU A 509 13.66 11.24 8.64
N ARG A 510 14.25 10.64 9.68
CA ARG A 510 13.49 10.08 10.82
C ARG A 510 12.65 11.15 11.52
N SER A 511 13.19 12.36 11.67
CA SER A 511 12.54 13.53 12.29
C SER A 511 12.82 14.77 11.44
N ALA A 512 11.96 15.79 11.51
CA ALA A 512 12.26 17.12 10.96
C ALA A 512 13.24 17.95 11.82
N ALA A 513 13.55 17.50 13.05
CA ALA A 513 14.44 18.22 13.96
C ALA A 513 15.82 18.57 13.36
N PRO A 514 16.51 17.70 12.58
CA PRO A 514 17.76 18.06 11.92
C PRO A 514 17.61 19.18 10.88
N LEU A 515 16.47 19.27 10.19
CA LEU A 515 16.19 20.36 9.24
C LEU A 515 15.92 21.67 9.97
N LEU A 516 15.27 21.61 11.14
CA LEU A 516 14.87 22.79 11.90
C LEU A 516 15.95 23.24 12.90
N GLY A 517 16.95 22.40 13.18
CA GLY A 517 18.01 22.68 14.14
C GLY A 517 17.55 22.69 15.61
N ALA A 518 16.36 22.15 15.91
CA ALA A 518 15.77 22.14 17.25
C ALA A 518 14.93 20.88 17.48
N TYR A 519 14.93 20.38 18.71
CA TYR A 519 14.09 19.27 19.15
C TYR A 519 12.82 19.77 19.86
N PRO A 520 11.67 19.09 19.70
CA PRO A 520 10.46 19.39 20.47
C PRO A 520 10.54 18.91 21.92
N ASP A 521 9.59 19.37 22.75
CA ASP A 521 9.25 18.75 24.04
C ASP A 521 8.16 17.66 23.90
N VAL A 522 7.31 17.78 22.87
CA VAL A 522 6.23 16.84 22.55
C VAL A 522 6.08 16.72 21.03
N SER A 523 5.88 15.52 20.51
CA SER A 523 5.66 15.29 19.06
C SER A 523 4.69 14.15 18.81
N VAL A 524 3.87 14.25 17.76
CA VAL A 524 2.86 13.24 17.41
C VAL A 524 3.19 12.58 16.08
N TYR A 525 3.17 11.25 16.05
CA TYR A 525 3.41 10.43 14.85
C TYR A 525 2.20 9.54 14.57
N ALA A 526 1.77 9.48 13.32
CA ALA A 526 0.65 8.64 12.85
C ALA A 526 0.86 8.32 11.35
N LYS A 527 -0.21 8.05 10.59
CA LYS A 527 -0.19 7.89 9.12
C LYS A 527 0.83 6.85 8.66
N ILE A 528 2.01 7.31 8.23
CA ILE A 528 3.14 6.50 7.76
C ILE A 528 3.60 5.50 8.81
N LEU A 529 3.38 5.79 10.10
CA LEU A 529 3.76 4.93 11.21
C LEU A 529 3.40 3.46 10.98
N THR A 530 2.25 3.19 10.36
CA THR A 530 1.74 1.83 10.08
C THR A 530 1.71 1.50 8.59
N GLY A 531 2.42 2.28 7.76
CA GLY A 531 2.49 2.08 6.32
C GLY A 531 1.15 2.23 5.61
N GLY A 532 0.16 2.87 6.25
CA GLY A 532 -1.21 2.99 5.75
C GLY A 532 -2.06 1.73 5.87
N MET A 533 -1.64 0.74 6.67
CA MET A 533 -2.38 -0.51 6.87
C MET A 533 -3.40 -0.46 8.02
N ALA A 534 -3.14 0.33 9.06
CA ALA A 534 -4.00 0.37 10.25
C ALA A 534 -3.91 1.72 11.00
N PRO A 535 -4.96 2.18 11.69
CA PRO A 535 -4.90 3.42 12.47
C PRO A 535 -4.02 3.22 13.71
N LEU A 536 -3.05 4.10 13.93
CA LEU A 536 -2.28 4.19 15.16
C LEU A 536 -1.62 5.57 15.24
N ALA A 537 -1.49 6.10 16.45
CA ALA A 537 -0.65 7.25 16.71
C ALA A 537 0.21 7.07 17.96
N VAL A 538 1.33 7.79 18.00
CA VAL A 538 2.23 7.83 19.15
C VAL A 538 2.62 9.28 19.43
N THR A 539 2.36 9.74 20.65
CA THR A 539 2.81 11.02 21.18
C THR A 539 4.07 10.79 22.02
N LEU A 540 5.21 11.26 21.54
CA LEU A 540 6.46 11.26 22.31
C LEU A 540 6.54 12.50 23.18
N ALA A 541 7.13 12.36 24.36
CA ALA A 541 7.30 13.44 25.33
C ALA A 541 8.68 13.40 25.99
N SER A 542 9.22 14.58 26.31
CA SER A 542 10.42 14.74 27.12
C SER A 542 10.18 14.36 28.59
N ASP A 543 11.25 14.20 29.35
CA ASP A 543 11.16 13.83 30.77
C ASP A 543 10.51 14.93 31.62
N ASP A 544 10.78 16.20 31.28
CA ASP A 544 10.17 17.35 31.95
C ASP A 544 8.64 17.37 31.78
N VAL A 545 8.15 16.98 30.60
CA VAL A 545 6.71 16.84 30.34
C VAL A 545 6.13 15.71 31.19
N PHE A 546 6.79 14.55 31.25
CA PHE A 546 6.33 13.41 32.06
C PHE A 546 6.25 13.77 33.55
N ARG A 547 7.29 14.41 34.10
CA ARG A 547 7.35 14.86 35.51
C ARG A 547 6.25 15.88 35.85
N ALA A 548 5.73 16.62 34.88
CA ALA A 548 4.61 17.53 35.11
C ALA A 548 3.29 16.81 35.48
N PHE A 549 3.18 15.51 35.22
CA PHE A 549 2.04 14.65 35.61
C PHE A 549 2.36 13.68 36.75
N GLU A 550 3.60 13.64 37.21
CA GLU A 550 3.98 12.86 38.39
C GLU A 550 3.40 13.51 39.66
N GLY A 551 2.81 12.69 40.50
CA GLY A 551 2.07 13.10 41.69
C GLY A 551 1.60 11.89 42.50
N THR A 552 0.98 12.13 43.65
CA THR A 552 0.51 11.05 44.56
C THR A 552 -0.97 10.74 44.39
N SER A 553 -1.71 11.57 43.65
CA SER A 553 -3.12 11.33 43.31
C SER A 553 -3.31 10.96 41.84
N LYS A 554 -4.25 10.04 41.57
CA LYS A 554 -4.69 9.70 40.21
C LYS A 554 -5.17 10.91 39.42
N THR A 555 -5.70 11.95 40.07
CA THR A 555 -6.17 13.18 39.43
C THR A 555 -5.04 14.04 38.87
N GLU A 556 -3.79 13.79 39.25
CA GLU A 556 -2.62 14.50 38.73
C GLU A 556 -2.04 13.84 37.48
N ALA A 557 -2.38 12.57 37.25
CA ALA A 557 -1.98 11.82 36.07
C ALA A 557 -2.65 12.36 34.80
N LEU A 558 -2.11 11.99 33.64
CA LEU A 558 -2.74 12.25 32.35
C LEU A 558 -3.95 11.31 32.19
N LEU A 559 -5.13 11.78 32.60
CA LEU A 559 -6.40 11.04 32.44
C LEU A 559 -6.92 11.16 31.01
N HIS A 560 -6.24 10.45 30.10
CA HIS A 560 -6.62 10.27 28.70
C HIS A 560 -6.38 8.80 28.35
N GLY A 561 -7.31 8.16 27.65
CA GLY A 561 -7.12 6.81 27.14
C GLY A 561 -8.28 6.40 26.24
N HIS A 562 -8.00 5.48 25.32
CA HIS A 562 -8.97 4.85 24.42
C HIS A 562 -9.02 3.35 24.68
N SER A 563 -10.13 2.69 24.33
CA SER A 563 -10.25 1.23 24.50
C SER A 563 -9.15 0.47 23.76
N TYR A 564 -8.77 0.93 22.56
CA TYR A 564 -7.72 0.33 21.72
C TYR A 564 -6.32 0.93 21.92
N THR A 565 -6.09 1.66 23.02
CA THR A 565 -4.75 2.19 23.37
C THR A 565 -3.70 1.10 23.23
N ALA A 566 -2.71 1.35 22.37
CA ALA A 566 -1.59 0.45 22.07
C ALA A 566 -1.95 -0.95 21.53
N TYR A 567 -3.11 -1.13 20.88
CA TYR A 567 -3.52 -2.45 20.40
C TYR A 567 -2.42 -3.17 19.57
N ALA A 568 -2.15 -4.44 19.92
CA ALA A 568 -0.97 -5.17 19.49
C ALA A 568 -0.80 -5.28 17.97
N ILE A 569 -1.92 -5.39 17.24
CA ILE A 569 -1.91 -5.49 15.76
C ILE A 569 -1.31 -4.23 15.14
N GLY A 570 -1.76 -3.04 15.55
CA GLY A 570 -1.25 -1.77 15.05
C GLY A 570 0.22 -1.56 15.40
N CYS A 571 0.62 -1.92 16.63
CA CYS A 571 2.00 -1.82 17.06
C CYS A 571 2.94 -2.75 16.28
N GLU A 572 2.53 -3.99 15.99
CA GLU A 572 3.35 -4.92 15.21
C GLU A 572 3.47 -4.48 13.74
N ILE A 573 2.38 -3.99 13.14
CA ILE A 573 2.41 -3.39 11.80
C ILE A 573 3.36 -2.19 11.78
N ALA A 574 3.34 -1.34 12.82
CA ALA A 574 4.24 -0.20 12.91
C ALA A 574 5.71 -0.62 13.03
N ASN A 575 6.02 -1.63 13.85
CA ASN A 575 7.38 -2.17 13.93
C ASN A 575 7.85 -2.71 12.57
N GLU A 576 7.03 -3.50 11.89
CA GLU A 576 7.39 -4.02 10.56
C GLU A 576 7.55 -2.87 9.55
N THR A 577 6.68 -1.86 9.58
CA THR A 577 6.79 -0.69 8.71
C THR A 577 8.12 0.04 8.91
N LEU A 578 8.53 0.25 10.16
CA LEU A 578 9.81 0.88 10.48
C LEU A 578 10.99 0.01 9.99
N ASP A 579 10.92 -1.32 10.11
CA ASP A 579 11.94 -2.24 9.59
C ASP A 579 12.08 -2.11 8.06
N GLN A 580 10.95 -2.09 7.35
CA GLN A 580 10.93 -1.91 5.89
C GLN A 580 11.47 -0.54 5.45
N LEU A 581 11.06 0.54 6.13
CA LEU A 581 11.54 1.90 5.85
C LEU A 581 13.05 2.05 6.11
N GLU A 582 13.56 1.46 7.19
CA GLU A 582 15.00 1.44 7.46
C GLU A 582 15.78 0.66 6.41
N GLY A 583 15.22 -0.46 5.91
CA GLY A 583 15.76 -1.20 4.79
C GLY A 583 15.84 -0.35 3.51
N LEU A 584 14.73 0.31 3.15
CA LEU A 584 14.67 1.22 2.00
C LEU A 584 15.67 2.36 2.11
N ALA A 585 15.78 3.00 3.28
CA ALA A 585 16.72 4.10 3.51
C ALA A 585 18.20 3.68 3.35
N ARG A 586 18.52 2.40 3.52
CA ARG A 586 19.86 1.83 3.29
C ARG A 586 20.07 1.35 1.84
N GLY A 587 18.99 1.21 1.07
CA GLY A 587 18.98 0.68 -0.28
C GLY A 587 19.55 1.61 -1.35
N ASP A 588 19.84 1.05 -2.52
CA ASP A 588 20.51 1.76 -3.61
C ASP A 588 19.62 2.81 -4.27
N SER A 589 18.30 2.60 -4.33
CA SER A 589 17.35 3.58 -4.89
C SER A 589 17.34 4.88 -4.09
N TRP A 590 17.36 4.78 -2.76
CA TRP A 590 17.42 5.92 -1.85
C TRP A 590 18.74 6.69 -2.00
N LYS A 591 19.86 5.97 -2.03
CA LYS A 591 21.19 6.55 -2.27
C LYS A 591 21.29 7.20 -3.66
N ALA A 592 20.74 6.56 -4.69
CA ALA A 592 20.73 7.09 -6.05
C ALA A 592 19.94 8.41 -6.13
N ALA A 593 18.79 8.50 -5.45
CA ALA A 593 18.03 9.75 -5.34
C ALA A 593 18.85 10.84 -4.63
N GLN A 594 19.52 10.52 -3.53
CA GLN A 594 20.42 11.46 -2.84
C GLN A 594 21.56 11.95 -3.74
N VAL A 595 22.17 11.05 -4.54
CA VAL A 595 23.25 11.38 -5.48
C VAL A 595 22.75 12.27 -6.63
N ALA A 596 21.57 11.98 -7.19
CA ALA A 596 20.99 12.77 -8.27
C ALA A 596 20.79 14.23 -7.85
N TRP A 597 20.35 14.46 -6.62
CA TRP A 597 20.20 15.81 -6.08
C TRP A 597 21.53 16.46 -5.67
N LYS A 598 22.56 15.70 -5.26
CA LYS A 598 23.90 16.25 -5.00
C LYS A 598 24.54 16.87 -6.24
N ALA A 599 24.44 16.20 -7.39
CA ALA A 599 25.02 16.67 -8.66
C ALA A 599 24.46 18.06 -9.06
N GLU A 600 23.16 18.28 -8.84
CA GLU A 600 22.49 19.55 -9.14
C GLU A 600 22.96 20.71 -8.24
N ARG A 601 23.51 20.42 -7.05
CA ARG A 601 23.96 21.46 -6.11
C ARG A 601 25.36 22.02 -6.41
N GLY A 602 26.10 21.43 -7.34
CA GLY A 602 27.48 21.85 -7.65
C GLY A 602 28.49 21.61 -6.52
N GLU A 603 28.18 20.70 -5.58
CA GLU A 603 29.07 20.32 -4.48
C GLU A 603 30.26 19.51 -5.06
N LYS A 604 31.47 20.09 -5.09
CA LYS A 604 32.71 19.32 -5.32
C LYS A 604 32.92 18.35 -4.15
N GLU A 605 33.45 17.16 -4.44
CA GLU A 605 33.89 16.21 -3.40
C GLU A 605 34.76 16.93 -2.37
N MET A 606 34.25 17.15 -1.16
CA MET A 606 35.06 17.57 -0.02
C MET A 606 35.32 16.40 0.91
N GLU A 607 36.55 16.39 1.38
CA GLU A 607 37.22 15.40 2.18
C GLU A 607 36.44 15.01 3.44
N LYS A 608 36.37 13.70 3.70
CA LYS A 608 36.24 13.03 5.01
C LYS A 608 35.73 13.89 6.18
N GLU A 609 34.52 14.43 6.09
CA GLU A 609 33.74 14.69 7.31
C GLU A 609 33.14 13.35 7.75
N THR A 610 33.50 12.96 8.98
CA THR A 610 33.04 11.77 9.68
C THR A 610 31.54 11.55 9.52
N VAL A 611 31.19 10.31 9.16
CA VAL A 611 29.88 9.77 8.74
C VAL A 611 28.82 9.78 9.86
N VAL A 612 28.65 10.90 10.58
CA VAL A 612 27.65 11.03 11.65
C VAL A 612 26.47 11.92 11.25
N ASP A 613 26.57 12.69 10.15
CA ASP A 613 25.58 13.74 9.82
C ASP A 613 24.99 13.62 8.39
N GLY A 614 24.60 12.40 8.00
CA GLY A 614 23.87 12.15 6.74
C GLY A 614 22.45 12.73 6.70
N ASP A 615 21.96 13.24 7.83
CA ASP A 615 20.59 13.74 8.03
C ASP A 615 20.36 15.21 7.60
N ARG A 616 21.40 15.91 7.13
CA ARG A 616 21.26 17.34 6.73
C ARG A 616 21.19 17.58 5.23
N ALA A 617 21.58 16.62 4.41
CA ALA A 617 21.54 16.80 2.96
C ALA A 617 20.08 16.81 2.49
N VAL A 618 19.68 17.84 1.76
CA VAL A 618 18.33 17.92 1.19
C VAL A 618 18.26 17.25 -0.18
N TRP A 619 17.31 16.37 -0.36
CA TRP A 619 17.13 15.58 -1.58
C TRP A 619 15.66 15.18 -1.72
N SER A 620 15.30 14.60 -2.86
CA SER A 620 13.97 14.05 -3.10
C SER A 620 14.04 12.75 -3.91
N LEU A 621 13.09 11.83 -3.69
CA LEU A 621 12.85 10.67 -4.56
C LEU A 621 12.38 11.09 -5.95
N TRP A 622 11.81 12.29 -6.08
CA TRP A 622 11.43 12.89 -7.35
C TRP A 622 12.69 13.51 -7.97
N SER A 623 13.04 13.11 -9.20
CA SER A 623 14.30 13.57 -9.82
C SER A 623 14.28 15.09 -10.10
N PRO A 624 15.45 15.76 -10.09
CA PRO A 624 15.54 17.17 -10.45
C PRO A 624 14.91 17.48 -11.82
N GLN A 625 15.12 16.60 -12.81
CA GLN A 625 14.56 16.76 -14.16
C GLN A 625 13.04 16.68 -14.17
N PHE A 626 12.46 15.78 -13.36
CA PHE A 626 11.01 15.67 -13.22
C PHE A 626 10.41 16.93 -12.56
N VAL A 627 11.01 17.40 -11.47
CA VAL A 627 10.57 18.61 -10.76
C VAL A 627 10.68 19.84 -11.66
N ASP A 628 11.78 19.99 -12.40
CA ASP A 628 11.98 21.06 -13.38
C ASP A 628 10.91 21.04 -14.47
N ALA A 629 10.67 19.89 -15.10
CA ALA A 629 9.64 19.71 -16.12
C ALA A 629 8.24 20.06 -15.59
N LEU A 630 7.90 19.57 -14.39
CA LEU A 630 6.61 19.85 -13.74
C LEU A 630 6.44 21.35 -13.46
N SER A 631 7.50 22.03 -12.99
CA SER A 631 7.48 23.46 -12.65
C SER A 631 7.31 24.40 -13.86
N LYS A 632 7.43 23.87 -15.08
CA LYS A 632 7.30 24.61 -16.36
C LYS A 632 5.94 24.39 -17.04
N LEU A 633 5.09 23.50 -16.51
CA LEU A 633 3.74 23.31 -17.05
C LEU A 633 2.90 24.57 -16.78
N GLY A 634 2.21 25.07 -17.80
CA GLY A 634 1.42 26.32 -17.69
C GLY A 634 0.29 26.28 -16.66
N ILE A 635 -0.21 25.08 -16.34
CA ILE A 635 -1.21 24.87 -15.29
C ILE A 635 -0.62 24.86 -13.87
N ILE A 636 0.69 24.84 -13.71
CA ILE A 636 1.36 24.74 -12.41
C ILE A 636 1.86 26.12 -11.98
N ASP A 637 1.33 26.60 -10.86
CA ASP A 637 1.75 27.86 -10.25
C ASP A 637 3.03 27.68 -9.42
N GLN A 638 3.14 26.56 -8.71
CA GLN A 638 4.23 26.28 -7.77
C GLN A 638 4.47 24.78 -7.61
N VAL A 639 5.74 24.37 -7.50
CA VAL A 639 6.14 23.00 -7.13
C VAL A 639 7.09 23.04 -5.93
N MET A 640 7.06 22.02 -5.08
CA MET A 640 8.03 21.79 -4.01
C MET A 640 8.23 20.29 -3.83
N SER A 641 9.46 19.85 -3.53
CA SER A 641 9.72 18.44 -3.29
C SER A 641 10.80 18.23 -2.23
N LEU A 642 10.58 17.28 -1.32
CA LEU A 642 11.52 16.95 -0.24
C LEU A 642 11.30 15.51 0.24
N GLY A 643 12.38 14.73 0.29
CA GLY A 643 12.33 13.32 0.67
C GLY A 643 11.38 12.54 -0.24
N THR A 644 10.27 12.06 0.32
CA THR A 644 9.25 11.34 -0.45
C THR A 644 8.10 12.25 -0.92
N VAL A 645 8.10 13.51 -0.49
CA VAL A 645 7.00 14.45 -0.76
C VAL A 645 7.18 15.16 -2.10
N LEU A 646 6.09 15.25 -2.86
CA LEU A 646 5.93 16.16 -3.97
C LEU A 646 4.67 16.98 -3.72
N ALA A 647 4.84 18.29 -3.67
CA ALA A 647 3.76 19.27 -3.58
C ALA A 647 3.70 20.14 -4.82
N PHE A 648 2.50 20.43 -5.31
CA PHE A 648 2.32 21.44 -6.34
C PHE A 648 0.96 22.14 -6.22
N LYS A 649 0.92 23.36 -6.73
CA LYS A 649 -0.26 24.22 -6.79
C LYS A 649 -0.64 24.43 -8.25
N VAL A 650 -1.91 24.19 -8.57
CA VAL A 650 -2.46 24.36 -9.91
C VAL A 650 -3.11 25.73 -10.03
N THR A 651 -2.99 26.37 -11.19
CA THR A 651 -3.71 27.58 -11.57
C THR A 651 -5.11 27.17 -12.06
N ASP A 652 -6.15 27.39 -11.26
CA ASP A 652 -7.54 27.17 -11.68
C ASP A 652 -8.20 28.50 -12.07
N ASN A 653 -8.88 28.52 -13.22
CA ASN A 653 -9.67 29.67 -13.69
C ASN A 653 -11.14 29.57 -13.25
N ASP A 654 -11.62 28.40 -12.85
CA ASP A 654 -13.01 28.17 -12.45
C ASP A 654 -13.07 27.32 -11.16
N ALA A 655 -13.25 28.03 -10.04
CA ALA A 655 -13.42 27.52 -8.66
C ALA A 655 -12.12 27.20 -7.89
N GLY A 656 -12.09 27.64 -6.62
CA GLY A 656 -10.96 27.52 -5.68
C GLY A 656 -10.65 26.10 -5.19
N ALA A 657 -10.61 25.11 -6.09
CA ALA A 657 -10.14 23.76 -5.79
C ALA A 657 -8.61 23.72 -5.83
N LEU A 658 -8.00 24.08 -4.70
CA LEU A 658 -6.58 23.93 -4.51
C LEU A 658 -6.24 22.43 -4.40
N PHE A 659 -5.95 21.77 -5.52
CA PHE A 659 -5.43 20.39 -5.53
C PHE A 659 -4.00 20.39 -4.97
N ARG A 660 -3.88 20.42 -3.64
CA ARG A 660 -2.63 20.16 -2.93
C ARG A 660 -2.39 18.65 -2.88
N PHE A 661 -1.83 18.07 -3.94
CA PHE A 661 -1.07 16.83 -3.74
C PHE A 661 0.10 17.22 -2.83
N ALA A 662 0.22 16.56 -1.69
CA ALA A 662 0.98 16.96 -0.49
C ALA A 662 0.51 18.20 0.29
N SER A 663 0.47 17.99 1.61
CA SER A 663 0.14 18.91 2.70
C SER A 663 0.44 20.41 2.47
N PRO A 664 -0.36 21.33 3.08
CA PRO A 664 -0.02 22.75 3.16
C PRO A 664 1.30 23.10 3.88
N PHE A 665 2.07 22.13 4.41
CA PHE A 665 3.18 22.42 5.34
C PHE A 665 4.54 22.03 4.80
N PHE A 666 5.13 22.94 4.03
CA PHE A 666 6.56 23.17 4.10
C PHE A 666 6.78 24.60 4.61
N VAL A 667 6.94 24.72 5.91
CA VAL A 667 7.48 25.92 6.53
C VAL A 667 8.80 25.49 7.17
N LEU A 668 9.90 25.99 6.61
CA LEU A 668 11.28 25.77 7.07
C LEU A 668 11.89 27.04 7.64
#